data_AF-A0A652P809-F1
#
_entry.id   AF-A0A652P809-F1
#
_cell.length_a   1.000
_cell.length_b   1.000
_cell.length_c   1.000
_cell.angle_alpha   90.00
_cell.angle_beta   90.00
_cell.angle_gamma   90.00
#
_symmetry.space_group_name_H-M   'P 1'
#
loop_
_entity.id
_entity.type
_entity.pdbx_description
1 polymer ?
#
loop_
_entity_poly.entity_id
_entity_poly.type
_entity_poly.pdbx_seq_one_letter_code
_entity_poly.pdbx_strand_id
1 'polypeptide(L)'
;MESQPSDRPAPPGDGSSRPWGPGGASRCPDCGAELGERPPARCLSCRLPLRGDLAARLWRVEQGLEAVEERRGQLLAQREELLVALRALRYAPDPAPAPVPGPGAVWAGPQGGRQAEVSGRSAQTALLVLGGALVVVAALVFTVVSWGHLGIGGRAAVLSVLTGCALAVPLPLRRRGLAATAETFATIGLVLVLLDCYALRAGGLAGAGAIGAPGYWAACTALVAAGSAVYGGATRMRAPLVAGFLLGRLPALLAVHAVGLGGLLGNATALVATTAADYGVLRWASARDGLRGRLRLDGLLPSAGLIAAVWGLAGGALAVDASLVAAVRRTAAAVDGGTMAPVWAWLPLGVLALVALAVARPYPGSGIAGLTVGARQLAAAVAGAAVLAAAGGPLGALLPVGWCGVGYAVPAALLAVGAGAAVSPWGGRASGGPGAGTAGVVPTGLFRAAGLVLLAGSFLPLTQLVPALFEPLAHLATAWTVPAPAAPAWAWKAPAAGLTGYWLLTGTLAALRVLDAEVLRPVKPEQSEQAERPAQSEQAERPGAPGVTARPEGPPAWTDPVLAVAAVPGPALLPVAFGLPYGVAVGAAAALAVVAAGYAVLRPARPAGPAALVVAAALALLWALADRPATILVLALGAVLATALTVTLASTRISARIPARIPARIPAGAAGATTAGGLRPDVTAVCAVLALGGEAAAAGATAGLALPDIVLALLAVAVGSAPVAARISPRQVSRAVEGTGYLLAAVACTLTAGHPERLALVLTVAGVAGLGIALRADRRRAATVTAVVLLIAASWLRLALWDVRTPEAYSLTVSAAALVLGVLRRRRDAGANSWAAYGPGLVLGLAPSLVAVWADGHWLRPLLLGGAAAVVTVLGVRRRLQGPLLLGGAVLLLVGVHELAPTVVQVLGLVPRWVPLAAVGLLLLALGATYEQRLRDARRLRAVLGRLG
;
A
#
# COMPACT_ATOMS: atom_id res chain seq x y z
N MET A 1 33.65 -48.53 27.50
CA MET A 1 33.47 -47.76 28.76
C MET A 1 32.24 -46.90 28.56
N GLU A 2 31.04 -47.45 28.79
CA GLU A 2 30.38 -47.65 30.09
C GLU A 2 29.50 -46.46 30.46
N SER A 3 28.19 -46.64 30.30
CA SER A 3 27.28 -46.76 31.45
C SER A 3 25.83 -46.86 30.95
N GLN A 4 25.25 -48.06 31.05
CA GLN A 4 23.82 -48.16 31.38
C GLN A 4 23.61 -47.60 32.79
N PRO A 5 22.39 -47.15 33.11
CA PRO A 5 21.67 -47.93 34.12
C PRO A 5 20.14 -48.04 33.93
N SER A 6 19.70 -49.25 34.27
CA SER A 6 18.50 -49.61 35.06
C SER A 6 17.10 -49.39 34.48
N ASP A 7 16.58 -50.49 33.93
CA ASP A 7 15.19 -50.92 34.07
C ASP A 7 14.83 -51.16 35.55
N ARG A 8 13.85 -50.40 36.06
CA ARG A 8 12.89 -50.85 37.09
C ARG A 8 11.52 -50.26 36.76
N PRO A 9 10.45 -51.07 36.73
CA PRO A 9 9.09 -50.54 36.64
C PRO A 9 8.71 -49.88 37.98
N ALA A 10 8.31 -48.61 37.92
CA ALA A 10 7.70 -47.92 39.04
C ALA A 10 6.37 -48.60 39.44
N PRO A 11 6.00 -48.62 40.73
CA PRO A 11 4.71 -49.15 41.18
C PRO A 11 3.57 -48.34 40.54
N PRO A 12 2.33 -48.88 40.48
CA PRO A 12 1.19 -48.14 39.96
C PRO A 12 0.91 -46.96 40.89
N GLY A 13 1.49 -45.80 40.57
CA GLY A 13 1.04 -44.53 41.10
C GLY A 13 -0.44 -44.41 40.79
N ASP A 14 -1.19 -44.04 41.80
CA ASP A 14 -2.57 -43.60 41.72
C ASP A 14 -2.65 -42.40 40.77
N GLY A 15 -2.71 -42.71 39.47
CA GLY A 15 -2.84 -41.74 38.39
C GLY A 15 -4.23 -41.10 38.39
N SER A 16 -4.52 -40.30 39.41
CA SER A 16 -5.53 -39.25 39.38
C SER A 16 -5.06 -38.04 38.55
N SER A 17 -4.15 -38.26 37.59
CA SER A 17 -3.89 -37.32 36.51
C SER A 17 -5.12 -37.32 35.60
N ARG A 18 -6.05 -36.41 35.91
CA ARG A 18 -7.23 -36.15 35.09
C ARG A 18 -6.78 -35.97 33.63
N PRO A 19 -7.16 -36.83 32.68
CA PRO A 19 -6.89 -36.58 31.26
C PRO A 19 -7.69 -35.38 30.72
N TRP A 20 -8.61 -34.86 31.54
CA TRP A 20 -9.44 -33.68 31.31
C TRP A 20 -8.83 -32.51 32.08
N GLY A 21 -8.16 -31.59 31.36
CA GLY A 21 -7.78 -30.29 31.93
C GLY A 21 -9.03 -29.49 32.35
N PRO A 22 -8.89 -28.35 33.05
CA PRO A 22 -10.00 -27.54 33.58
C PRO A 22 -10.92 -26.86 32.52
N GLY A 23 -11.03 -27.44 31.32
CA GLY A 23 -11.99 -27.08 30.28
C GLY A 23 -12.47 -28.29 29.46
N GLY A 24 -12.37 -29.50 29.99
CA GLY A 24 -12.69 -30.74 29.29
C GLY A 24 -14.14 -30.76 28.75
N ALA A 25 -14.26 -31.07 27.46
CA ALA A 25 -15.49 -31.02 26.68
C ALA A 25 -16.73 -31.52 27.43
N SER A 26 -17.74 -30.66 27.50
CA SER A 26 -19.03 -30.93 28.12
C SER A 26 -19.88 -31.93 27.34
N ARG A 27 -19.35 -32.56 26.28
CA ARG A 27 -20.12 -33.42 25.34
C ARG A 27 -19.35 -34.66 24.94
N CYS A 28 -20.08 -35.75 24.73
CA CYS A 28 -19.55 -37.01 24.22
C CYS A 28 -19.12 -36.85 22.75
N PRO A 29 -17.90 -37.25 22.36
CA PRO A 29 -17.39 -37.06 20.99
C PRO A 29 -18.10 -37.92 19.93
N ASP A 30 -18.85 -38.94 20.35
CA ASP A 30 -19.58 -39.83 19.44
C ASP A 30 -21.04 -39.38 19.24
N CYS A 31 -21.78 -39.16 20.32
CA CYS A 31 -23.22 -38.84 20.25
C CYS A 31 -23.60 -37.41 20.65
N GLY A 32 -22.64 -36.59 21.08
CA GLY A 32 -22.88 -35.20 21.50
C GLY A 32 -23.61 -35.03 22.84
N ALA A 33 -23.94 -36.11 23.55
CA ALA A 33 -24.63 -36.06 24.83
C ALA A 33 -23.80 -35.35 25.90
N GLU A 34 -24.44 -34.52 26.74
CA GLU A 34 -23.73 -33.74 27.75
C GLU A 34 -23.10 -34.64 28.83
N LEU A 35 -21.80 -34.46 29.03
CA LEU A 35 -21.01 -35.12 30.06
C LEU A 35 -20.87 -34.11 31.21
N GLY A 36 -21.65 -34.29 32.28
CA GLY A 36 -21.55 -33.45 33.47
C GLY A 36 -20.14 -33.45 34.09
N GLU A 37 -19.92 -32.67 35.14
CA GLU A 37 -18.58 -32.42 35.75
C GLU A 37 -17.79 -33.69 36.13
N ARG A 38 -18.46 -34.82 36.31
CA ARG A 38 -17.85 -36.15 36.50
C ARG A 38 -18.42 -37.15 35.49
N PRO A 39 -17.79 -37.34 34.33
CA PRO A 39 -18.28 -38.27 33.32
C PRO A 39 -18.26 -39.73 33.84
N PRO A 40 -19.36 -40.49 33.64
CA PRO A 40 -19.39 -41.92 33.93
C PRO A 40 -18.38 -42.69 33.07
N ALA A 41 -18.00 -43.90 33.48
CA ALA A 41 -17.01 -44.70 32.74
C ALA A 41 -17.43 -45.05 31.30
N ARG A 42 -18.74 -45.01 31.02
CA ARG A 42 -19.34 -45.15 29.69
C ARG A 42 -20.39 -44.06 29.52
N CYS A 43 -20.53 -43.54 28.30
CA CYS A 43 -21.60 -42.59 27.97
C CYS A 43 -22.98 -43.19 28.26
N LEU A 44 -23.87 -42.43 28.88
CA LEU A 44 -25.22 -42.92 29.21
C LEU A 44 -26.12 -43.04 27.97
N SER A 45 -25.82 -42.30 26.90
CA SER A 45 -26.60 -42.30 25.66
C SER A 45 -26.13 -43.36 24.66
N CYS A 46 -24.85 -43.36 24.27
CA CYS A 46 -24.32 -44.28 23.25
C CYS A 46 -23.45 -45.43 23.82
N ARG A 47 -23.26 -45.50 25.14
CA ARG A 47 -22.44 -46.50 25.84
C ARG A 47 -20.95 -46.55 25.44
N LEU A 48 -20.46 -45.52 24.72
CA LEU A 48 -19.04 -45.37 24.40
C LEU A 48 -18.18 -45.39 25.67
N PRO A 49 -17.12 -46.21 25.77
CA PRO A 49 -16.21 -46.19 26.90
C PRO A 49 -15.41 -44.87 26.92
N LEU A 50 -15.54 -44.13 28.02
CA LEU A 50 -14.91 -42.81 28.21
C LEU A 50 -13.62 -42.89 29.04
N ARG A 51 -13.18 -44.10 29.42
CA ARG A 51 -11.96 -44.36 30.21
C ARG A 51 -11.05 -45.37 29.50
N GLY A 52 -9.76 -45.30 29.81
CA GLY A 52 -8.71 -46.15 29.22
C GLY A 52 -7.86 -45.41 28.18
N ASP A 53 -6.80 -46.06 27.71
CA ASP A 53 -5.77 -45.44 26.88
C ASP A 53 -6.29 -44.97 25.51
N LEU A 54 -7.23 -45.70 24.92
CA LEU A 54 -7.87 -45.32 23.65
C LEU A 54 -8.74 -44.08 23.80
N ALA A 55 -9.51 -43.98 24.89
CA ALA A 55 -10.31 -42.79 25.19
C ALA A 55 -9.38 -41.58 25.42
N ALA A 56 -8.28 -41.75 26.15
CA ALA A 56 -7.29 -40.69 26.37
C ALA A 56 -6.57 -40.24 25.07
N ARG A 57 -6.34 -41.17 24.12
CA ARG A 57 -5.81 -40.82 22.79
C ARG A 57 -6.85 -40.05 21.96
N LEU A 58 -8.11 -40.50 21.96
CA LEU A 58 -9.19 -39.80 21.27
C LEU A 58 -9.36 -38.37 21.80
N TRP A 59 -9.31 -38.18 23.13
CA TRP A 59 -9.38 -36.84 23.73
C TRP A 59 -8.24 -35.91 23.33
N ARG A 60 -7.02 -36.43 23.21
CA ARG A 60 -5.89 -35.65 22.68
C ARG A 60 -6.08 -35.26 21.22
N VAL A 61 -6.72 -36.12 20.42
CA VAL A 61 -7.04 -35.81 19.02
C VAL A 61 -8.12 -34.74 18.94
N GLU A 62 -9.21 -34.87 19.70
CA GLU A 62 -10.29 -33.88 19.74
C GLU A 62 -9.79 -32.51 20.22
N GLN A 63 -9.00 -32.46 21.30
CA GLN A 63 -8.36 -31.21 21.74
C GLN A 63 -7.43 -30.62 20.67
N GLY A 64 -6.73 -31.48 19.92
CA GLY A 64 -5.91 -31.04 18.79
C GLY A 64 -6.73 -30.47 17.63
N LEU A 65 -7.91 -31.04 17.35
CA LEU A 65 -8.84 -30.53 16.34
C LEU A 65 -9.46 -29.21 16.77
N GLU A 66 -9.93 -29.10 18.01
CA GLU A 66 -10.46 -27.85 18.59
C GLU A 66 -9.41 -26.73 18.54
N ALA A 67 -8.16 -27.00 18.90
CA ALA A 67 -7.07 -26.02 18.82
C ALA A 67 -6.80 -25.54 17.38
N VAL A 68 -6.91 -26.45 16.40
CA VAL A 68 -6.76 -26.09 14.97
C VAL A 68 -7.94 -25.25 14.47
N GLU A 69 -9.16 -25.58 14.90
CA GLU A 69 -10.35 -24.80 14.56
C GLU A 69 -10.31 -23.41 15.19
N GLU A 70 -9.89 -23.29 16.44
CA GLU A 70 -9.68 -22.01 17.11
C GLU A 70 -8.62 -21.17 16.37
N ARG A 71 -7.50 -21.79 16.00
CA ARG A 71 -6.45 -21.10 15.24
C ARG A 71 -6.95 -20.64 13.86
N ARG A 72 -7.77 -21.45 13.20
CA ARG A 72 -8.41 -21.07 11.94
C ARG A 72 -9.35 -19.88 12.13
N GLY A 73 -10.14 -19.86 13.21
CA GLY A 73 -10.98 -18.73 13.58
C GLY A 73 -10.18 -17.44 13.76
N GLN A 74 -9.08 -17.50 14.53
CA GLN A 74 -8.18 -16.36 14.73
C GLN A 74 -7.62 -15.81 13.41
N LEU A 75 -7.19 -16.67 12.50
CA LEU A 75 -6.65 -16.27 11.19
C LEU A 75 -7.72 -15.66 10.27
N LEU A 76 -8.95 -16.15 10.32
CA LEU A 76 -10.06 -15.57 9.56
C LEU A 76 -10.43 -14.18 10.10
N ALA A 77 -10.46 -14.01 11.42
CA ALA A 77 -10.68 -12.71 12.06
C ALA A 77 -9.60 -11.69 11.67
N GLN A 78 -8.31 -12.08 11.76
CA GLN A 78 -7.20 -11.23 11.31
C GLN A 78 -7.29 -10.88 9.83
N ARG A 79 -7.67 -11.84 8.97
CA ARG A 79 -7.87 -11.60 7.55
C ARG A 79 -8.95 -10.55 7.30
N GLU A 80 -10.07 -10.63 8.01
CA GLU A 80 -11.15 -9.64 7.87
C GLU A 80 -10.71 -8.26 8.34
N GLU A 81 -10.02 -8.18 9.49
CA GLU A 81 -9.44 -6.93 10.01
C GLU A 81 -8.48 -6.29 9.00
N LEU A 82 -7.57 -7.09 8.43
CA LEU A 82 -6.63 -6.63 7.40
C LEU A 82 -7.33 -6.19 6.11
N LEU A 83 -8.38 -6.90 5.68
CA LEU A 83 -9.16 -6.51 4.51
C LEU A 83 -9.94 -5.22 4.73
N VAL A 84 -10.43 -4.98 5.95
CA VAL A 84 -11.07 -3.72 6.33
C VAL A 84 -10.05 -2.58 6.30
N ALA A 85 -8.86 -2.78 6.86
CA ALA A 85 -7.77 -1.78 6.82
C ALA A 85 -7.35 -1.45 5.38
N LEU A 86 -7.20 -2.47 4.52
CA LEU A 86 -6.84 -2.27 3.11
C LEU A 86 -7.96 -1.59 2.30
N ARG A 87 -9.23 -1.87 2.61
CA ARG A 87 -10.36 -1.15 2.00
C ARG A 87 -10.39 0.30 2.45
N ALA A 88 -10.13 0.58 3.73
CA ALA A 88 -10.03 1.94 4.25
C ALA A 88 -8.94 2.74 3.53
N LEU A 89 -7.79 2.11 3.25
CA LEU A 89 -6.72 2.72 2.45
C LEU A 89 -7.12 2.96 0.99
N ARG A 90 -7.90 2.06 0.38
CA ARG A 90 -8.40 2.22 -1.00
C ARG A 90 -9.38 3.39 -1.14
N TYR A 91 -10.18 3.65 -0.10
CA TYR A 91 -11.18 4.72 -0.10
C TYR A 91 -10.68 6.01 0.57
N ALA A 92 -9.42 6.05 1.02
CA ALA A 92 -8.78 7.28 1.42
C ALA A 92 -8.68 8.21 0.18
N PRO A 93 -9.18 9.45 0.25
CA PRO A 93 -9.15 10.36 -0.89
C PRO A 93 -7.69 10.69 -1.24
N ASP A 94 -7.37 10.67 -2.54
CA ASP A 94 -6.10 11.22 -3.04
C ASP A 94 -5.99 12.70 -2.64
N PRO A 95 -4.78 13.20 -2.32
CA PRO A 95 -4.57 14.62 -2.08
C PRO A 95 -4.93 15.40 -3.35
N ALA A 96 -5.85 16.35 -3.21
CA ALA A 96 -6.44 17.08 -4.33
C ALA A 96 -5.39 17.87 -5.15
N PRO A 97 -5.46 17.85 -6.50
CA PRO A 97 -4.71 18.78 -7.33
C PRO A 97 -5.31 20.19 -7.27
N ALA A 98 -4.43 21.21 -7.33
CA ALA A 98 -4.77 22.62 -7.27
C ALA A 98 -5.60 23.11 -8.48
N PRO A 99 -6.40 24.19 -8.34
CA PRO A 99 -7.36 24.61 -9.36
C PRO A 99 -6.69 25.39 -10.50
N VAL A 100 -7.13 25.12 -11.73
CA VAL A 100 -6.76 25.87 -12.94
C VAL A 100 -8.03 26.57 -13.48
N PRO A 101 -8.00 27.87 -13.83
CA PRO A 101 -9.16 28.57 -14.36
C PRO A 101 -9.39 28.27 -15.86
N GLY A 102 -10.66 28.12 -16.26
CA GLY A 102 -11.09 27.95 -17.65
C GLY A 102 -11.04 29.26 -18.47
N PRO A 103 -11.14 29.17 -19.80
CA PRO A 103 -12.42 29.17 -20.53
C PRO A 103 -12.43 28.12 -21.67
N GLY A 104 -13.48 27.73 -22.40
CA GLY A 104 -14.87 28.16 -22.59
C GLY A 104 -15.51 27.19 -23.62
N ALA A 105 -16.83 27.03 -23.50
CA ALA A 105 -17.83 26.37 -24.36
C ALA A 105 -17.42 25.53 -25.60
N VAL A 106 -17.90 24.28 -25.66
CA VAL A 106 -18.73 23.76 -26.78
C VAL A 106 -19.74 22.75 -26.22
N TRP A 107 -21.03 23.03 -26.46
CA TRP A 107 -22.16 22.13 -26.24
C TRP A 107 -22.21 21.05 -27.33
N ALA A 108 -22.35 19.78 -26.94
CA ALA A 108 -23.14 18.75 -27.64
C ALA A 108 -23.08 17.44 -26.83
N GLY A 109 -24.04 17.21 -25.94
CA GLY A 109 -24.21 15.91 -25.29
C GLY A 109 -24.82 14.90 -26.26
N PRO A 110 -24.20 13.73 -26.48
CA PRO A 110 -24.90 12.62 -27.11
C PRO A 110 -26.00 12.13 -26.17
N GLN A 111 -27.20 12.00 -26.71
CA GLN A 111 -28.38 11.47 -26.05
C GLN A 111 -28.05 10.16 -25.32
N GLY A 112 -28.36 10.12 -24.02
CA GLY A 112 -28.18 8.96 -23.16
C GLY A 112 -29.07 7.79 -23.59
N GLY A 113 -28.56 6.95 -24.48
CA GLY A 113 -29.06 5.61 -24.65
C GLY A 113 -28.85 4.83 -23.36
N ARG A 114 -29.93 4.26 -22.81
CA ARG A 114 -29.89 3.27 -21.72
C ARG A 114 -28.86 2.20 -22.07
N GLN A 115 -27.68 2.28 -21.45
CA GLN A 115 -26.72 1.19 -21.49
C GLN A 115 -27.22 0.11 -20.53
N ALA A 116 -27.60 -1.03 -21.08
CA ALA A 116 -27.78 -2.24 -20.29
C ALA A 116 -26.45 -2.58 -19.61
N GLU A 117 -26.47 -2.80 -18.29
CA GLU A 117 -25.30 -2.98 -17.44
C GLU A 117 -24.49 -4.26 -17.73
N VAL A 118 -24.88 -5.09 -18.70
CA VAL A 118 -24.10 -6.27 -19.11
C VAL A 118 -24.04 -6.40 -20.63
N SER A 119 -22.83 -6.29 -21.19
CA SER A 119 -22.60 -6.56 -22.61
C SER A 119 -22.73 -8.06 -22.91
N GLY A 120 -23.38 -8.45 -24.00
CA GLY A 120 -23.52 -9.87 -24.38
C GLY A 120 -22.18 -10.62 -24.59
N ARG A 121 -21.06 -9.89 -24.72
CA ARG A 121 -19.71 -10.44 -24.91
C ARG A 121 -19.04 -10.80 -23.57
N SER A 122 -19.37 -10.11 -22.47
CA SER A 122 -18.87 -10.46 -21.13
C SER A 122 -19.60 -11.68 -20.57
N ALA A 123 -20.92 -11.80 -20.80
CA ALA A 123 -21.70 -12.97 -20.41
C ALA A 123 -21.24 -14.25 -21.14
N GLN A 124 -20.97 -14.18 -22.44
CA GLN A 124 -20.44 -15.31 -23.21
C GLN A 124 -19.07 -15.79 -22.69
N THR A 125 -18.14 -14.86 -22.44
CA THR A 125 -16.82 -15.20 -21.90
C THR A 125 -16.93 -15.79 -20.50
N ALA A 126 -17.83 -15.28 -19.66
CA ALA A 126 -18.07 -15.83 -18.33
C ALA A 126 -18.61 -17.27 -18.38
N LEU A 127 -19.57 -17.56 -19.28
CA LEU A 127 -20.13 -18.90 -19.45
C LEU A 127 -19.09 -19.91 -19.96
N LEU A 128 -18.24 -19.52 -20.92
CA LEU A 128 -17.18 -20.39 -21.46
C LEU A 128 -16.08 -20.66 -20.43
N VAL A 129 -15.64 -19.64 -19.68
CA VAL A 129 -14.62 -19.78 -18.63
C VAL A 129 -15.15 -20.65 -17.48
N LEU A 130 -16.38 -20.39 -17.02
CA LEU A 130 -17.00 -21.15 -15.94
C LEU A 130 -17.24 -22.60 -16.34
N GLY A 131 -17.75 -22.83 -17.54
CA GLY A 131 -17.96 -24.16 -18.09
C GLY A 131 -16.66 -24.95 -18.26
N GLY A 132 -15.60 -24.32 -18.78
CA GLY A 132 -14.27 -24.93 -18.90
C GLY A 132 -13.67 -25.26 -17.53
N ALA A 133 -13.80 -24.36 -16.56
CA ALA A 133 -13.34 -24.58 -15.19
C ALA A 133 -14.05 -25.76 -14.51
N LEU A 134 -15.37 -25.88 -14.67
CA LEU A 134 -16.15 -26.99 -14.11
C LEU A 134 -15.77 -28.34 -14.71
N VAL A 135 -15.46 -28.40 -16.01
CA VAL A 135 -14.96 -29.64 -16.65
C VAL A 135 -13.58 -30.01 -16.12
N VAL A 136 -12.67 -29.04 -15.96
CA VAL A 136 -11.34 -29.29 -15.37
C VAL A 136 -11.45 -29.79 -13.93
N VAL A 137 -12.33 -29.19 -13.12
CA VAL A 137 -12.58 -29.63 -11.74
C VAL A 137 -13.18 -31.04 -11.72
N ALA A 138 -14.12 -31.36 -12.61
CA ALA A 138 -14.68 -32.70 -12.71
C ALA A 138 -13.61 -33.73 -13.09
N ALA A 139 -12.74 -33.41 -14.06
CA ALA A 139 -11.62 -34.27 -14.44
C ALA A 139 -10.64 -34.48 -13.27
N LEU A 140 -10.30 -33.42 -12.53
CA LEU A 140 -9.45 -33.50 -11.34
C LEU A 140 -10.08 -34.36 -10.23
N VAL A 141 -11.36 -34.20 -9.94
CA VAL A 141 -12.06 -35.01 -8.94
C VAL A 141 -12.12 -36.47 -9.40
N PHE A 142 -12.36 -36.72 -10.68
CA PHE A 142 -12.33 -38.07 -11.24
C PHE A 142 -10.94 -38.72 -11.11
N THR A 143 -9.86 -37.98 -11.37
CA THR A 143 -8.48 -38.49 -11.22
C THR A 143 -8.11 -38.75 -9.75
N VAL A 144 -8.57 -37.90 -8.82
CA VAL A 144 -8.17 -37.95 -7.39
C VAL A 144 -9.09 -38.82 -6.52
N VAL A 145 -10.38 -38.99 -6.84
CA VAL A 145 -11.39 -39.54 -5.90
C VAL A 145 -11.97 -40.89 -6.32
N SER A 146 -11.87 -41.31 -7.59
CA SER A 146 -12.56 -42.52 -8.08
C SER A 146 -11.89 -43.86 -7.71
N TRP A 147 -11.75 -44.16 -6.42
CA TRP A 147 -10.96 -45.32 -5.95
C TRP A 147 -11.67 -46.68 -5.94
N GLY A 148 -12.98 -46.75 -6.21
CA GLY A 148 -13.78 -47.96 -5.93
C GLY A 148 -13.65 -49.13 -6.90
N HIS A 149 -13.54 -48.90 -8.23
CA HIS A 149 -13.74 -50.00 -9.21
C HIS A 149 -12.82 -50.00 -10.45
N LEU A 150 -12.19 -48.88 -10.82
CA LEU A 150 -11.24 -48.83 -11.93
C LEU A 150 -9.81 -48.93 -11.40
N GLY A 151 -9.04 -49.92 -11.85
CA GLY A 151 -7.60 -50.00 -11.58
C GLY A 151 -6.85 -48.78 -12.13
N ILE A 152 -5.65 -48.49 -11.59
CA ILE A 152 -4.89 -47.27 -11.92
C ILE A 152 -4.59 -47.17 -13.43
N GLY A 153 -4.29 -48.29 -14.09
CA GLY A 153 -4.09 -48.35 -15.54
C GLY A 153 -5.36 -48.06 -16.34
N GLY A 154 -6.54 -48.50 -15.86
CA GLY A 154 -7.82 -48.22 -16.51
C GLY A 154 -8.17 -46.73 -16.47
N ARG A 155 -7.87 -46.05 -15.36
CA ARG A 155 -8.07 -44.59 -15.24
C ARG A 155 -7.14 -43.82 -16.17
N ALA A 156 -5.86 -44.20 -16.23
CA ALA A 156 -4.90 -43.59 -17.13
C ALA A 156 -5.30 -43.77 -18.60
N ALA A 157 -5.77 -44.95 -19.00
CA ALA A 157 -6.26 -45.21 -20.36
C ALA A 157 -7.48 -44.34 -20.71
N VAL A 158 -8.47 -44.25 -19.82
CA VAL A 158 -9.67 -43.41 -20.03
C VAL A 158 -9.29 -41.94 -20.15
N LEU A 159 -8.41 -41.43 -19.28
CA LEU A 159 -7.92 -40.05 -19.35
C LEU A 159 -7.17 -39.78 -20.64
N SER A 160 -6.25 -40.66 -21.07
CA SER A 160 -5.51 -40.49 -22.32
C SER A 160 -6.41 -40.46 -23.56
N VAL A 161 -7.47 -41.29 -23.58
CA VAL A 161 -8.49 -41.24 -24.65
C VAL A 161 -9.22 -39.90 -24.64
N LEU A 162 -9.66 -39.43 -23.46
CA LEU A 162 -10.32 -38.12 -23.32
C LEU A 162 -9.40 -36.97 -23.73
N THR A 163 -8.12 -37.02 -23.38
CA THR A 163 -7.09 -36.06 -23.78
C THR A 163 -6.93 -36.04 -25.30
N GLY A 164 -6.83 -37.22 -25.93
CA GLY A 164 -6.76 -37.37 -27.39
C GLY A 164 -7.97 -36.74 -28.08
N CYS A 165 -9.19 -37.02 -27.58
CA CYS A 165 -10.41 -36.40 -28.09
C CYS A 165 -10.39 -34.87 -27.91
N ALA A 166 -10.03 -34.36 -26.74
CA ALA A 166 -9.97 -32.93 -26.44
C ALA A 166 -8.95 -32.17 -27.32
N LEU A 167 -7.83 -32.80 -27.70
CA LEU A 167 -6.84 -32.23 -28.62
C LEU A 167 -7.20 -32.38 -30.10
N ALA A 168 -8.02 -33.37 -30.46
CA ALA A 168 -8.50 -33.57 -31.83
C ALA A 168 -9.65 -32.62 -32.21
N VAL A 169 -10.60 -32.37 -31.30
CA VAL A 169 -11.80 -31.54 -31.50
C VAL A 169 -11.53 -30.09 -31.99
N PRO A 170 -10.47 -29.39 -31.53
CA PRO A 170 -10.12 -28.05 -32.03
C PRO A 170 -9.84 -27.99 -33.53
N LEU A 171 -9.34 -29.06 -34.15
CA LEU A 171 -8.98 -29.09 -35.58
C LEU A 171 -10.19 -28.88 -36.51
N PRO A 172 -11.28 -29.67 -36.44
CA PRO A 172 -12.48 -29.43 -37.23
C PRO A 172 -13.23 -28.16 -36.82
N LEU A 173 -13.28 -27.81 -35.52
CA LEU A 173 -13.93 -26.57 -35.06
C LEU A 173 -13.27 -25.33 -35.68
N ARG A 174 -11.95 -25.34 -35.80
CA ARG A 174 -11.20 -24.24 -36.39
C ARG A 174 -11.35 -24.16 -37.91
N ARG A 175 -11.47 -25.31 -38.60
CA ARG A 175 -11.87 -25.35 -40.02
C ARG A 175 -13.27 -24.74 -40.24
N ARG A 176 -14.17 -24.86 -39.25
CA ARG A 176 -15.52 -24.25 -39.25
C ARG A 176 -15.55 -22.79 -38.74
N GLY A 177 -14.40 -22.17 -38.50
CA GLY A 177 -14.31 -20.77 -38.04
C GLY A 177 -14.71 -20.53 -36.57
N LEU A 178 -14.83 -21.59 -35.76
CA LEU A 178 -15.19 -21.52 -34.33
C LEU A 178 -13.96 -21.31 -33.43
N ALA A 179 -13.28 -20.17 -33.56
CA ALA A 179 -11.98 -19.93 -32.93
C ALA A 179 -12.00 -19.94 -31.39
N ALA A 180 -12.99 -19.30 -30.74
CA ALA A 180 -13.03 -19.18 -29.27
C ALA A 180 -13.26 -20.53 -28.58
N THR A 181 -14.22 -21.32 -29.07
CA THR A 181 -14.44 -22.71 -28.62
C THR A 181 -13.26 -23.62 -28.93
N ALA A 182 -12.63 -23.50 -30.12
CA ALA A 182 -11.45 -24.31 -30.45
C ALA A 182 -10.27 -24.02 -29.51
N GLU A 183 -10.04 -22.75 -29.16
CA GLU A 183 -9.04 -22.37 -28.15
C GLU A 183 -9.39 -22.90 -26.76
N THR A 184 -10.66 -22.89 -26.37
CA THR A 184 -11.14 -23.47 -25.09
C THR A 184 -10.86 -24.97 -25.02
N PHE A 185 -11.23 -25.73 -26.06
CA PHE A 185 -10.95 -27.17 -26.11
C PHE A 185 -9.45 -27.48 -26.16
N ALA A 186 -8.65 -26.67 -26.87
CA ALA A 186 -7.19 -26.81 -26.86
C ALA A 186 -6.61 -26.57 -25.46
N THR A 187 -7.13 -25.60 -24.70
CA THR A 187 -6.70 -25.40 -23.30
C THR A 187 -7.08 -26.56 -22.39
N ILE A 188 -8.30 -27.11 -22.55
CA ILE A 188 -8.74 -28.29 -21.80
C ILE A 188 -7.83 -29.48 -22.13
N GLY A 189 -7.55 -29.73 -23.41
CA GLY A 189 -6.64 -30.79 -23.84
C GLY A 189 -5.25 -30.66 -23.23
N LEU A 190 -4.67 -29.46 -23.18
CA LEU A 190 -3.37 -29.23 -22.54
C LEU A 190 -3.39 -29.48 -21.02
N VAL A 191 -4.47 -29.12 -20.33
CA VAL A 191 -4.64 -29.43 -18.90
C VAL A 191 -4.75 -30.94 -18.69
N LEU A 192 -5.49 -31.64 -19.55
CA LEU A 192 -5.60 -33.09 -19.50
C LEU A 192 -4.26 -33.79 -19.73
N VAL A 193 -3.39 -33.28 -20.63
CA VAL A 193 -2.01 -33.80 -20.78
C VAL A 193 -1.20 -33.69 -19.47
N LEU A 194 -1.35 -32.60 -18.72
CA LEU A 194 -0.69 -32.45 -17.41
C LEU A 194 -1.27 -33.44 -16.37
N LEU A 195 -2.58 -33.71 -16.44
CA LEU A 195 -3.23 -34.73 -15.61
C LEU A 195 -2.80 -36.15 -16.01
N ASP A 196 -2.52 -36.41 -17.29
CA ASP A 196 -1.94 -37.67 -17.76
C ASP A 196 -0.51 -37.84 -17.21
N CYS A 197 0.32 -36.78 -17.18
CA CYS A 197 1.61 -36.81 -16.49
C CYS A 197 1.45 -37.14 -14.99
N TYR A 198 0.48 -36.53 -14.31
CA TYR A 198 0.20 -36.87 -12.92
C TYR A 198 -0.21 -38.35 -12.76
N ALA A 199 -1.12 -38.84 -13.61
CA ALA A 199 -1.61 -40.21 -13.56
C ALA A 199 -0.50 -41.24 -13.84
N LEU A 200 0.38 -40.97 -14.81
CA LEU A 200 1.55 -41.79 -15.11
C LEU A 200 2.45 -41.96 -13.88
N ARG A 201 2.73 -40.87 -13.18
CA ARG A 201 3.56 -40.90 -11.97
C ARG A 201 2.86 -41.53 -10.77
N ALA A 202 1.60 -41.18 -10.53
CA ALA A 202 0.80 -41.73 -9.44
C ALA A 202 0.59 -43.24 -9.58
N GLY A 203 0.52 -43.75 -10.81
CA GLY A 203 0.45 -45.18 -11.09
C GLY A 203 1.78 -45.90 -11.19
N GLY A 204 2.91 -45.22 -10.99
CA GLY A 204 4.25 -45.81 -11.12
C GLY A 204 4.55 -46.39 -12.51
N LEU A 205 3.79 -45.97 -13.53
CA LEU A 205 3.91 -46.49 -14.89
C LEU A 205 5.28 -46.10 -15.47
N ALA A 206 5.91 -47.04 -16.19
CA ALA A 206 7.24 -46.86 -16.81
C ALA A 206 8.36 -46.42 -15.84
N GLY A 207 8.27 -46.78 -14.55
CA GLY A 207 9.30 -46.42 -13.56
C GLY A 207 9.30 -44.94 -13.16
N ALA A 208 8.28 -44.16 -13.56
CA ALA A 208 8.18 -42.72 -13.27
C ALA A 208 8.16 -42.38 -11.76
N GLY A 209 7.77 -43.34 -10.91
CA GLY A 209 7.79 -43.20 -9.46
C GLY A 209 9.21 -43.19 -8.86
N ALA A 210 10.20 -43.74 -9.55
CA ALA A 210 11.59 -43.81 -9.08
C ALA A 210 12.36 -42.49 -9.28
N ILE A 211 11.86 -41.59 -10.13
CA ILE A 211 12.47 -40.29 -10.41
C ILE A 211 12.07 -39.30 -9.31
N GLY A 212 13.06 -38.55 -8.79
CA GLY A 212 12.82 -37.48 -7.84
C GLY A 212 11.75 -36.50 -8.32
N ALA A 213 10.89 -36.07 -7.40
CA ALA A 213 9.71 -35.27 -7.74
C ALA A 213 9.95 -34.02 -8.60
N PRO A 214 11.00 -33.22 -8.33
CA PRO A 214 11.25 -32.02 -9.11
C PRO A 214 11.74 -32.36 -10.52
N GLY A 215 12.59 -33.40 -10.66
CA GLY A 215 13.15 -33.80 -11.95
C GLY A 215 12.09 -34.33 -12.91
N TYR A 216 11.14 -35.13 -12.40
CA TYR A 216 10.01 -35.60 -13.19
C TYR A 216 9.17 -34.43 -13.75
N TRP A 217 8.78 -33.49 -12.88
CA TRP A 217 7.95 -32.37 -13.30
C TRP A 217 8.71 -31.35 -14.18
N ALA A 218 10.03 -31.21 -14.01
CA ALA A 218 10.87 -30.43 -14.91
C ALA A 218 10.81 -30.99 -16.34
N ALA A 219 10.94 -32.30 -16.49
CA ALA A 219 10.83 -32.97 -17.79
C ALA A 219 9.42 -32.87 -18.38
N CYS A 220 8.37 -33.16 -17.59
CA CYS A 220 6.98 -33.07 -18.05
C CYS A 220 6.62 -31.64 -18.50
N THR A 221 6.93 -30.62 -17.71
CA THR A 221 6.63 -29.23 -18.09
C THR A 221 7.42 -28.78 -19.31
N ALA A 222 8.66 -29.25 -19.50
CA ALA A 222 9.45 -28.97 -20.70
C ALA A 222 8.84 -29.62 -21.95
N LEU A 223 8.43 -30.89 -21.86
CA LEU A 223 7.81 -31.62 -22.96
C LEU A 223 6.45 -31.03 -23.35
N VAL A 224 5.61 -30.68 -22.36
CA VAL A 224 4.31 -30.04 -22.63
C VAL A 224 4.50 -28.62 -23.17
N ALA A 225 5.51 -27.87 -22.70
CA ALA A 225 5.84 -26.56 -23.25
C ALA A 225 6.26 -26.63 -24.72
N ALA A 226 7.15 -27.57 -25.06
CA ALA A 226 7.57 -27.79 -26.45
C ALA A 226 6.40 -28.29 -27.32
N GLY A 227 5.64 -29.27 -26.83
CA GLY A 227 4.48 -29.84 -27.53
C GLY A 227 3.38 -28.80 -27.79
N SER A 228 3.10 -27.92 -26.82
CA SER A 228 2.12 -26.84 -26.99
C SER A 228 2.61 -25.72 -27.91
N ALA A 229 3.91 -25.41 -27.91
CA ALA A 229 4.50 -24.49 -28.89
C ALA A 229 4.40 -25.04 -30.32
N VAL A 230 4.73 -26.33 -30.52
CA VAL A 230 4.61 -27.02 -31.82
C VAL A 230 3.15 -27.11 -32.26
N TYR A 231 2.25 -27.56 -31.38
CA TYR A 231 0.82 -27.68 -31.66
C TYR A 231 0.19 -26.32 -31.97
N GLY A 232 0.51 -25.29 -31.19
CA GLY A 232 0.02 -23.92 -31.39
C GLY A 232 0.54 -23.29 -32.67
N GLY A 233 1.80 -23.55 -33.05
CA GLY A 233 2.38 -23.11 -34.32
C GLY A 233 1.79 -23.83 -35.53
N ALA A 234 1.70 -25.16 -35.48
CA ALA A 234 1.15 -26.00 -36.55
C ALA A 234 -0.33 -25.69 -36.80
N THR A 235 -1.10 -25.53 -35.72
CA THR A 235 -2.50 -25.14 -35.85
C THR A 235 -2.59 -23.65 -36.20
N ARG A 236 -1.79 -22.75 -35.62
CA ARG A 236 -1.97 -21.26 -35.59
C ARG A 236 -3.06 -20.82 -34.60
N MET A 237 -3.07 -21.41 -33.41
CA MET A 237 -3.93 -21.02 -32.28
C MET A 237 -3.10 -20.27 -31.23
N ARG A 238 -3.69 -19.27 -30.56
CA ARG A 238 -2.95 -18.42 -29.60
C ARG A 238 -2.82 -19.07 -28.23
N ALA A 239 -3.92 -19.61 -27.72
CA ALA A 239 -3.96 -20.24 -26.40
C ALA A 239 -2.85 -21.30 -26.16
N PRO A 240 -2.58 -22.25 -27.07
CA PRO A 240 -1.48 -23.22 -26.89
C PRO A 240 -0.08 -22.60 -26.96
N LEU A 241 0.14 -21.55 -27.77
CA LEU A 241 1.43 -20.83 -27.80
C LEU A 241 1.69 -20.11 -26.46
N VAL A 242 0.65 -19.48 -25.91
CA VAL A 242 0.72 -18.82 -24.59
C VAL A 242 0.96 -19.85 -23.50
N ALA A 243 0.25 -20.99 -23.52
CA ALA A 243 0.46 -22.08 -22.58
C ALA A 243 1.89 -22.62 -22.63
N GLY A 244 2.47 -22.80 -23.83
CA GLY A 244 3.85 -23.25 -23.98
C GLY A 244 4.88 -22.25 -23.45
N PHE A 245 4.67 -20.96 -23.72
CA PHE A 245 5.50 -19.90 -23.16
C PHE A 245 5.42 -19.79 -21.63
N LEU A 246 4.25 -20.03 -21.04
CA LEU A 246 4.09 -20.04 -19.58
C LEU A 246 4.73 -21.29 -18.94
N LEU A 247 4.45 -22.47 -19.49
CA LEU A 247 5.00 -23.74 -18.98
C LEU A 247 6.51 -23.82 -19.16
N GLY A 248 7.06 -23.23 -20.22
CA GLY A 248 8.51 -23.21 -20.50
C GLY A 248 9.37 -22.50 -19.44
N ARG A 249 8.75 -21.78 -18.49
CA ARG A 249 9.46 -21.13 -17.37
C ARG A 249 9.74 -22.04 -16.18
N LEU A 250 8.96 -23.10 -16.01
CA LEU A 250 9.04 -24.00 -14.85
C LEU A 250 10.22 -24.99 -14.89
N PRO A 251 10.68 -25.51 -16.05
CA PRO A 251 11.72 -26.53 -16.10
C PRO A 251 13.01 -26.15 -15.39
N ALA A 252 13.52 -24.93 -15.60
CA ALA A 252 14.77 -24.49 -14.96
C ALA A 252 14.63 -24.43 -13.42
N LEU A 253 13.50 -23.93 -12.93
CA LEU A 253 13.23 -23.80 -11.49
C LEU A 253 13.08 -25.18 -10.83
N LEU A 254 12.40 -26.11 -11.50
CA LEU A 254 12.23 -27.48 -11.03
C LEU A 254 13.53 -28.30 -11.13
N ALA A 255 14.35 -28.07 -12.16
CA ALA A 255 15.65 -28.73 -12.32
C ALA A 255 16.64 -28.35 -11.22
N VAL A 256 16.68 -27.08 -10.81
CA VAL A 256 17.51 -26.64 -9.67
C VAL A 256 17.14 -27.38 -8.38
N HIS A 257 15.85 -27.58 -8.12
CA HIS A 257 15.40 -28.37 -6.97
C HIS A 257 15.72 -29.86 -7.13
N ALA A 258 15.73 -30.40 -8.36
CA ALA A 258 16.08 -31.78 -8.63
C ALA A 258 17.55 -32.10 -8.30
N VAL A 259 18.45 -31.14 -8.53
CA VAL A 259 19.89 -31.26 -8.26
C VAL A 259 20.25 -30.89 -6.80
N GLY A 260 19.24 -30.56 -5.97
CA GLY A 260 19.48 -30.18 -4.56
C GLY A 260 19.96 -28.75 -4.35
N LEU A 261 19.92 -27.91 -5.38
CA LEU A 261 20.33 -26.50 -5.34
C LEU A 261 19.15 -25.53 -5.08
N GLY A 262 18.01 -26.02 -4.59
CA GLY A 262 16.73 -25.29 -4.40
C GLY A 262 16.73 -24.16 -3.36
N GLY A 263 17.88 -23.61 -2.99
CA GLY A 263 17.99 -22.42 -2.15
C GLY A 263 17.63 -21.13 -2.88
N LEU A 264 17.62 -20.00 -2.16
CA LEU A 264 17.30 -18.67 -2.70
C LEU A 264 18.12 -18.33 -3.96
N LEU A 265 19.43 -18.64 -3.95
CA LEU A 265 20.33 -18.40 -5.08
C LEU A 265 20.01 -19.28 -6.30
N GLY A 266 19.73 -20.57 -6.10
CA GLY A 266 19.36 -21.46 -7.21
C GLY A 266 18.03 -21.07 -7.84
N ASN A 267 17.07 -20.61 -7.03
CA ASN A 267 15.80 -20.09 -7.54
C ASN A 267 16.04 -18.80 -8.35
N ALA A 268 16.82 -17.86 -7.79
CA ALA A 268 17.17 -16.62 -8.47
C ALA A 268 17.88 -16.86 -9.82
N THR A 269 18.83 -17.80 -9.89
CA THR A 269 19.52 -18.14 -11.13
C THR A 269 18.58 -18.77 -12.15
N ALA A 270 17.68 -19.67 -11.75
CA ALA A 270 16.69 -20.26 -12.65
C ALA A 270 15.71 -19.21 -13.22
N LEU A 271 15.22 -18.30 -12.37
CA LEU A 271 14.35 -17.19 -12.78
C LEU A 271 15.06 -16.24 -13.76
N VAL A 272 16.29 -15.83 -13.46
CA VAL A 272 17.04 -14.94 -14.37
C VAL A 272 17.43 -15.65 -15.66
N ALA A 273 17.86 -16.91 -15.62
CA ALA A 273 18.20 -17.69 -16.81
C ALA A 273 17.00 -17.84 -17.75
N THR A 274 15.81 -18.12 -17.21
CA THR A 274 14.58 -18.18 -18.00
C THR A 274 14.19 -16.83 -18.59
N THR A 275 14.47 -15.71 -17.89
CA THR A 275 14.26 -14.38 -18.50
C THR A 275 15.23 -14.04 -19.62
N ALA A 276 16.47 -14.51 -19.55
CA ALA A 276 17.42 -14.37 -20.64
C ALA A 276 16.96 -15.18 -21.88
N ALA A 277 16.41 -16.38 -21.66
CA ALA A 277 15.79 -17.17 -22.72
C ALA A 277 14.54 -16.49 -23.30
N ASP A 278 13.64 -15.96 -22.46
CA ASP A 278 12.47 -15.18 -22.88
C ASP A 278 12.87 -13.99 -23.76
N TYR A 279 13.90 -13.23 -23.35
CA TYR A 279 14.44 -12.13 -24.14
C TYR A 279 14.93 -12.60 -25.52
N GLY A 280 15.65 -13.73 -25.58
CA GLY A 280 16.08 -14.33 -26.84
C GLY A 280 14.91 -14.71 -27.76
N VAL A 281 13.87 -15.35 -27.21
CA VAL A 281 12.66 -15.74 -27.95
C VAL A 281 11.90 -14.51 -28.44
N LEU A 282 11.70 -13.51 -27.59
CA LEU A 282 11.02 -12.26 -27.94
C LEU A 282 11.79 -11.49 -29.00
N ARG A 283 13.12 -11.42 -28.89
CA ARG A 283 13.98 -10.81 -29.91
C ARG A 283 13.90 -11.54 -31.24
N TRP A 284 13.98 -12.87 -31.23
CA TRP A 284 13.86 -13.70 -32.43
C TRP A 284 12.51 -13.53 -33.11
N ALA A 285 11.42 -13.57 -32.34
CA ALA A 285 10.07 -13.29 -32.82
C ALA A 285 9.96 -11.84 -33.34
N SER A 286 10.73 -10.92 -32.74
CA SER A 286 10.72 -9.51 -33.12
C SER A 286 11.48 -9.20 -34.42
N ALA A 287 12.34 -10.10 -34.88
CA ALA A 287 13.12 -9.93 -36.10
C ALA A 287 12.44 -10.53 -37.34
N ARG A 288 11.35 -11.30 -37.18
CA ARG A 288 10.70 -12.05 -38.27
C ARG A 288 9.27 -11.56 -38.53
N ASP A 289 9.14 -10.49 -39.30
CA ASP A 289 7.86 -9.86 -39.62
C ASP A 289 6.85 -10.80 -40.29
N GLY A 290 7.33 -11.73 -41.13
CA GLY A 290 6.48 -12.76 -41.75
C GLY A 290 5.83 -13.74 -40.76
N LEU A 291 6.47 -14.03 -39.62
CA LEU A 291 5.92 -14.90 -38.57
C LEU A 291 4.94 -14.15 -37.67
N ARG A 292 5.24 -12.88 -37.35
CA ARG A 292 4.38 -11.99 -36.55
C ARG A 292 2.99 -11.83 -37.15
N GLY A 293 2.93 -11.52 -38.46
CA GLY A 293 1.66 -11.36 -39.18
C GLY A 293 0.88 -12.69 -39.29
N ARG A 294 1.57 -13.81 -39.56
CA ARG A 294 0.94 -15.14 -39.70
C ARG A 294 0.34 -15.67 -38.41
N LEU A 295 0.99 -15.43 -37.27
CA LEU A 295 0.56 -15.88 -35.94
C LEU A 295 -0.19 -14.80 -35.14
N ARG A 296 -0.34 -13.59 -35.71
CA ARG A 296 -0.93 -12.39 -35.08
C ARG A 296 -0.39 -12.15 -33.66
N LEU A 297 0.94 -12.17 -33.54
CA LEU A 297 1.66 -12.06 -32.27
C LEU A 297 1.69 -10.62 -31.73
N ASP A 298 1.33 -9.62 -32.53
CA ASP A 298 1.47 -8.20 -32.18
C ASP A 298 0.73 -7.82 -30.88
N GLY A 299 -0.41 -8.47 -30.60
CA GLY A 299 -1.13 -8.29 -29.35
C GLY A 299 -0.58 -9.09 -28.16
N LEU A 300 0.26 -10.11 -28.40
CA LEU A 300 0.82 -11.00 -27.37
C LEU A 300 2.22 -10.60 -26.93
N LEU A 301 3.03 -10.02 -27.83
CA LEU A 301 4.38 -9.50 -27.56
C LEU A 301 4.45 -8.58 -26.33
N PRO A 302 3.57 -7.57 -26.14
CA PRO A 302 3.64 -6.70 -24.96
C PRO A 302 3.32 -7.45 -23.66
N SER A 303 2.31 -8.34 -23.68
CA SER A 303 1.99 -9.18 -22.50
C SER A 303 3.10 -10.16 -22.16
N ALA A 304 3.72 -10.78 -23.17
CA ALA A 304 4.83 -11.70 -22.98
C ALA A 304 6.08 -10.98 -22.45
N GLY A 305 6.35 -9.77 -22.92
CA GLY A 305 7.40 -8.89 -22.40
C GLY A 305 7.14 -8.47 -20.95
N LEU A 306 5.89 -8.16 -20.58
CA LEU A 306 5.53 -7.85 -19.20
C LEU A 306 5.72 -9.05 -18.27
N ILE A 307 5.28 -10.25 -18.68
CA ILE A 307 5.45 -11.47 -17.89
C ILE A 307 6.94 -11.78 -17.71
N ALA A 308 7.75 -11.69 -18.77
CA ALA A 308 9.19 -11.86 -18.69
C ALA A 308 9.84 -10.83 -17.75
N ALA A 309 9.43 -9.56 -17.81
CA ALA A 309 9.91 -8.53 -16.91
C ALA A 309 9.56 -8.82 -15.44
N VAL A 310 8.32 -9.20 -15.14
CA VAL A 310 7.89 -9.57 -13.78
C VAL A 310 8.66 -10.79 -13.27
N TRP A 311 8.86 -11.81 -14.11
CA TRP A 311 9.63 -13.00 -13.77
C TRP A 311 11.10 -12.67 -13.45
N GLY A 312 11.70 -11.76 -14.23
CA GLY A 312 13.09 -11.34 -14.05
C GLY A 312 13.26 -10.45 -12.83
N LEU A 313 12.29 -9.59 -12.54
CA LEU A 313 12.25 -8.80 -11.31
C LEU A 313 12.11 -9.69 -10.08
N ALA A 314 11.31 -10.76 -10.13
CA ALA A 314 11.22 -11.73 -9.04
C ALA A 314 12.56 -12.47 -8.83
N GLY A 315 13.22 -12.90 -9.91
CA GLY A 315 14.57 -13.47 -9.84
C GLY A 315 15.60 -12.50 -9.27
N GLY A 316 15.56 -11.23 -9.70
CA GLY A 316 16.40 -10.16 -9.17
C GLY A 316 16.15 -9.90 -7.69
N ALA A 317 14.90 -9.84 -7.26
CA ALA A 317 14.55 -9.66 -5.85
C ALA A 317 15.06 -10.81 -4.97
N LEU A 318 14.93 -12.06 -5.43
CA LEU A 318 15.50 -13.22 -4.73
C LEU A 318 17.04 -13.19 -4.69
N ALA A 319 17.70 -12.71 -5.76
CA ALA A 319 19.15 -12.55 -5.76
C ALA A 319 19.62 -11.45 -4.78
N VAL A 320 18.86 -10.34 -4.70
CA VAL A 320 19.09 -9.25 -3.72
C VAL A 320 18.89 -9.78 -2.31
N ASP A 321 17.80 -10.50 -2.04
CA ASP A 321 17.50 -11.09 -0.74
C ASP A 321 18.59 -12.09 -0.32
N ALA A 322 19.01 -12.97 -1.23
CA ALA A 322 20.11 -13.88 -0.98
C ALA A 322 21.42 -13.14 -0.66
N SER A 323 21.70 -12.02 -1.34
CA SER A 323 22.86 -11.16 -1.07
C SER A 323 22.78 -10.51 0.31
N LEU A 324 21.61 -9.99 0.70
CA LEU A 324 21.36 -9.37 2.01
C LEU A 324 21.44 -10.40 3.14
N VAL A 325 20.78 -11.55 2.99
CA VAL A 325 20.83 -12.65 3.97
C VAL A 325 22.26 -13.18 4.11
N ALA A 326 23.03 -13.28 3.02
CA ALA A 326 24.44 -13.65 3.07
C ALA A 326 25.33 -12.59 3.73
N ALA A 327 24.96 -11.30 3.68
CA ALA A 327 25.63 -10.22 4.41
C ALA A 327 25.31 -10.28 5.92
N VAL A 328 24.03 -10.45 6.27
CA VAL A 328 23.56 -10.53 7.67
C VAL A 328 24.02 -11.81 8.38
N ARG A 329 24.02 -12.97 7.70
CA ARG A 329 24.51 -14.21 8.32
C ARG A 329 26.01 -14.21 8.57
N ARG A 330 26.79 -13.50 7.74
CA ARG A 330 28.24 -13.33 7.96
C ARG A 330 28.56 -12.52 9.20
N THR A 331 27.74 -11.54 9.56
CA THR A 331 27.94 -10.77 10.80
C THR A 331 27.58 -11.58 12.05
N ALA A 332 26.70 -12.58 11.93
CA ALA A 332 26.33 -13.49 13.02
C ALA A 332 27.28 -14.69 13.16
N ALA A 333 27.90 -15.16 12.07
CA ALA A 333 28.71 -16.37 12.03
C ALA A 333 30.18 -16.06 11.65
N ALA A 334 30.85 -15.21 12.43
CA ALA A 334 32.27 -14.88 12.24
C ALA A 334 33.25 -16.05 12.51
N VAL A 335 32.81 -17.32 12.47
CA VAL A 335 33.63 -18.49 12.86
C VAL A 335 33.82 -19.54 11.75
N ASP A 336 33.03 -19.60 10.67
CA ASP A 336 33.27 -20.61 9.62
C ASP A 336 33.30 -20.04 8.20
N GLY A 337 34.38 -20.35 7.48
CA GLY A 337 34.88 -19.78 6.23
C GLY A 337 34.01 -19.92 4.97
N GLY A 338 32.75 -19.48 5.01
CA GLY A 338 31.86 -19.37 3.86
C GLY A 338 31.99 -18.05 3.09
N THR A 339 33.19 -17.67 2.62
CA THR A 339 33.44 -16.39 1.92
C THR A 339 32.80 -16.29 0.52
N MET A 340 32.33 -17.41 -0.05
CA MET A 340 31.94 -17.50 -1.46
C MET A 340 30.45 -17.23 -1.75
N ALA A 341 29.54 -17.38 -0.77
CA ALA A 341 28.10 -17.21 -0.96
C ALA A 341 27.65 -15.86 -1.58
N PRO A 342 28.19 -14.68 -1.20
CA PRO A 342 27.82 -13.40 -1.83
C PRO A 342 28.33 -13.26 -3.27
N VAL A 343 29.44 -13.92 -3.62
CA VAL A 343 30.03 -13.88 -4.96
C VAL A 343 29.15 -14.63 -5.95
N TRP A 344 28.53 -15.74 -5.52
CA TRP A 344 27.57 -16.49 -6.34
C TRP A 344 26.28 -15.71 -6.65
N ALA A 345 25.90 -14.73 -5.83
CA ALA A 345 24.76 -13.83 -6.09
C ALA A 345 25.02 -12.85 -7.25
N TRP A 346 26.29 -12.63 -7.63
CA TRP A 346 26.63 -11.73 -8.73
C TRP A 346 26.24 -12.29 -10.09
N LEU A 347 26.25 -13.61 -10.24
CA LEU A 347 25.95 -14.26 -11.51
C LEU A 347 24.50 -13.98 -11.98
N PRO A 348 23.43 -14.20 -11.17
CA PRO A 348 22.08 -13.82 -11.57
C PRO A 348 21.90 -12.29 -11.69
N LEU A 349 22.49 -11.48 -10.80
CA LEU A 349 22.37 -10.02 -10.89
C LEU A 349 23.05 -9.44 -12.13
N GLY A 350 24.23 -9.97 -12.50
CA GLY A 350 24.98 -9.59 -13.69
C GLY A 350 24.24 -9.98 -14.97
N VAL A 351 23.71 -11.20 -15.06
CA VAL A 351 22.89 -11.63 -16.21
C VAL A 351 21.63 -10.76 -16.33
N LEU A 352 20.95 -10.46 -15.22
CA LEU A 352 19.78 -9.57 -15.22
C LEU A 352 20.15 -8.16 -15.69
N ALA A 353 21.28 -7.61 -15.22
CA ALA A 353 21.76 -6.30 -15.65
C ALA A 353 22.07 -6.26 -17.15
N LEU A 354 22.69 -7.31 -17.70
CA LEU A 354 23.00 -7.42 -19.12
C LEU A 354 21.72 -7.52 -19.98
N VAL A 355 20.76 -8.35 -19.58
CA VAL A 355 19.47 -8.48 -20.29
C VAL A 355 18.70 -7.16 -20.24
N ALA A 356 18.62 -6.53 -19.08
CA ALA A 356 17.91 -5.26 -18.91
C ALA A 356 18.57 -4.12 -19.69
N LEU A 357 19.90 -4.06 -19.73
CA LEU A 357 20.64 -3.10 -20.56
C LEU A 357 20.45 -3.37 -22.06
N ALA A 358 20.42 -4.65 -22.47
CA ALA A 358 20.17 -5.03 -23.86
C ALA A 358 18.77 -4.58 -24.32
N VAL A 359 17.75 -4.73 -23.47
CA VAL A 359 16.37 -4.26 -23.69
C VAL A 359 16.26 -2.73 -23.72
N ALA A 360 17.08 -2.02 -22.94
CA ALA A 360 17.07 -0.56 -22.87
C ALA A 360 17.61 0.13 -24.14
N ARG A 361 18.41 -0.57 -24.96
CA ARG A 361 18.97 -0.04 -26.22
C ARG A 361 17.90 0.03 -27.34
N PRO A 362 18.04 0.96 -28.30
CA PRO A 362 17.09 1.08 -29.41
C PRO A 362 17.18 -0.10 -30.42
N TYR A 363 16.05 -0.42 -31.06
CA TYR A 363 15.96 -1.32 -32.22
C TYR A 363 16.42 -0.57 -33.49
N PRO A 364 17.13 -1.18 -34.47
CA PRO A 364 17.41 -2.61 -34.67
C PRO A 364 18.64 -3.18 -33.95
N GLY A 365 19.18 -2.49 -32.94
CA GLY A 365 20.28 -2.99 -32.11
C GLY A 365 19.87 -4.19 -31.22
N SER A 366 20.30 -4.20 -29.96
CA SER A 366 19.88 -5.24 -29.01
C SER A 366 18.45 -5.05 -28.47
N GLY A 367 17.77 -3.95 -28.82
CA GLY A 367 16.43 -3.64 -28.34
C GLY A 367 15.33 -4.52 -28.93
N ILE A 368 14.15 -4.52 -28.28
CA ILE A 368 12.92 -5.13 -28.80
C ILE A 368 12.09 -4.05 -29.51
N ALA A 369 11.56 -4.37 -30.69
CA ALA A 369 10.69 -3.45 -31.44
C ALA A 369 9.37 -3.17 -30.69
N GLY A 370 8.87 -1.94 -30.78
CA GLY A 370 7.58 -1.54 -30.18
C GLY A 370 7.64 -1.12 -28.70
N LEU A 371 8.82 -1.11 -28.06
CA LEU A 371 8.99 -0.60 -26.70
C LEU A 371 8.93 0.93 -26.64
N THR A 372 8.16 1.47 -25.69
CA THR A 372 8.09 2.90 -25.39
C THR A 372 9.39 3.39 -24.74
N VAL A 373 9.64 4.70 -24.80
CA VAL A 373 10.78 5.34 -24.11
C VAL A 373 10.75 5.03 -22.62
N GLY A 374 9.58 5.08 -21.98
CA GLY A 374 9.41 4.76 -20.56
C GLY A 374 9.78 3.31 -20.22
N ALA A 375 9.41 2.35 -21.06
CA ALA A 375 9.79 0.94 -20.84
C ALA A 375 11.31 0.73 -20.94
N ARG A 376 11.99 1.44 -21.85
CA ARG A 376 13.46 1.40 -21.95
C ARG A 376 14.15 2.08 -20.77
N GLN A 377 13.61 3.19 -20.27
CA GLN A 377 14.10 3.83 -19.05
C GLN A 377 13.95 2.91 -17.84
N LEU A 378 12.83 2.19 -17.74
CA LEU A 378 12.59 1.23 -16.68
C LEU A 378 13.57 0.05 -16.76
N ALA A 379 13.83 -0.49 -17.96
CA ALA A 379 14.85 -1.53 -18.15
C ALA A 379 16.25 -1.03 -17.74
N ALA A 380 16.64 0.19 -18.11
CA ALA A 380 17.90 0.79 -17.66
C ALA A 380 17.95 0.98 -16.14
N ALA A 381 16.82 1.33 -15.50
CA ALA A 381 16.74 1.43 -14.05
C ALA A 381 16.90 0.06 -13.36
N VAL A 382 16.30 -1.00 -13.91
CA VAL A 382 16.49 -2.38 -13.42
C VAL A 382 17.96 -2.82 -13.56
N ALA A 383 18.61 -2.46 -14.67
CA ALA A 383 20.03 -2.73 -14.85
C ALA A 383 20.89 -2.01 -13.79
N GLY A 384 20.61 -0.73 -13.54
CA GLY A 384 21.29 0.05 -12.49
C GLY A 384 21.07 -0.53 -11.09
N ALA A 385 19.84 -0.91 -10.76
CA ALA A 385 19.51 -1.52 -9.47
C ALA A 385 20.23 -2.88 -9.28
N ALA A 386 20.29 -3.71 -10.32
CA ALA A 386 20.99 -4.99 -10.27
C ALA A 386 22.51 -4.82 -10.07
N VAL A 387 23.13 -3.84 -10.74
CA VAL A 387 24.56 -3.50 -10.56
C VAL A 387 24.80 -2.97 -9.15
N LEU A 388 23.97 -2.07 -8.66
CA LEU A 388 24.10 -1.50 -7.31
C LEU A 388 23.90 -2.56 -6.22
N ALA A 389 22.98 -3.50 -6.41
CA ALA A 389 22.80 -4.64 -5.52
C ALA A 389 24.01 -5.58 -5.50
N ALA A 390 24.60 -5.84 -6.67
CA ALA A 390 25.81 -6.66 -6.79
C ALA A 390 27.03 -5.98 -6.17
N ALA A 391 27.16 -4.67 -6.31
CA ALA A 391 28.27 -3.88 -5.74
C ALA A 391 28.11 -3.64 -4.22
N GLY A 392 26.89 -3.38 -3.75
CA GLY A 392 26.64 -3.03 -2.34
C GLY A 392 26.64 -4.24 -1.39
N GLY A 393 26.27 -5.44 -1.85
CA GLY A 393 26.33 -6.69 -1.06
C GLY A 393 27.71 -7.05 -0.48
N PRO A 394 28.81 -7.08 -1.26
CA PRO A 394 30.14 -7.35 -0.74
C PRO A 394 30.63 -6.21 0.17
N LEU A 395 30.40 -4.95 -0.20
CA LEU A 395 30.81 -3.78 0.60
C LEU A 395 30.09 -3.76 1.96
N GLY A 396 28.76 -3.93 1.95
CA GLY A 396 27.94 -3.97 3.15
C GLY A 396 28.27 -5.12 4.09
N ALA A 397 28.84 -6.21 3.57
CA ALA A 397 29.24 -7.35 4.37
C ALA A 397 30.69 -7.30 4.88
N LEU A 398 31.52 -6.40 4.36
CA LEU A 398 32.81 -6.03 4.95
C LEU A 398 32.65 -4.99 6.07
N LEU A 399 31.47 -4.35 6.16
CA LEU A 399 31.14 -3.29 7.10
C LEU A 399 30.36 -3.84 8.32
N PRO A 400 30.45 -3.19 9.50
CA PRO A 400 29.62 -3.55 10.66
C PRO A 400 28.12 -3.40 10.37
N VAL A 401 27.26 -4.08 11.12
CA VAL A 401 25.78 -4.14 10.89
C VAL A 401 25.14 -2.75 10.74
N GLY A 402 25.57 -1.75 11.51
CA GLY A 402 25.06 -0.38 11.40
C GLY A 402 25.43 0.33 10.09
N TRP A 403 26.47 -0.13 9.40
CA TRP A 403 27.05 0.49 8.20
C TRP A 403 26.63 -0.18 6.89
N CYS A 404 25.83 -1.25 6.93
CA CYS A 404 25.40 -1.96 5.72
C CYS A 404 24.69 -1.02 4.73
N GLY A 405 23.85 -0.09 5.21
CA GLY A 405 23.17 0.91 4.35
C GLY A 405 24.15 1.84 3.61
N VAL A 406 25.25 2.20 4.27
CA VAL A 406 26.33 3.01 3.67
C VAL A 406 27.04 2.25 2.55
N GLY A 407 27.21 0.93 2.71
CA GLY A 407 27.77 0.04 1.67
C GLY A 407 26.99 0.04 0.35
N TYR A 408 25.68 0.27 0.38
CA TYR A 408 24.85 0.46 -0.83
C TYR A 408 24.76 1.92 -1.28
N ALA A 409 24.82 2.88 -0.34
CA ALA A 409 24.73 4.31 -0.62
C ALA A 409 25.95 4.84 -1.41
N VAL A 410 27.16 4.34 -1.16
CA VAL A 410 28.38 4.81 -1.83
C VAL A 410 28.38 4.49 -3.34
N PRO A 411 28.17 3.25 -3.79
CA PRO A 411 28.02 2.95 -5.23
C PRO A 411 26.87 3.71 -5.88
N ALA A 412 25.77 3.92 -5.15
CA ALA A 412 24.62 4.67 -5.65
C ALA A 412 24.95 6.15 -5.86
N ALA A 413 25.68 6.78 -4.93
CA ALA A 413 26.16 8.15 -5.07
C ALA A 413 27.06 8.32 -6.32
N LEU A 414 28.01 7.41 -6.52
CA LEU A 414 28.90 7.43 -7.70
C LEU A 414 28.12 7.26 -9.01
N LEU A 415 27.16 6.33 -9.05
CA LEU A 415 26.34 6.09 -10.23
C LEU A 415 25.38 7.25 -10.52
N ALA A 416 24.83 7.92 -9.50
CA ALA A 416 24.01 9.11 -9.64
C ALA A 416 24.79 10.28 -10.25
N VAL A 417 26.00 10.55 -9.75
CA VAL A 417 26.88 11.62 -10.26
C VAL A 417 27.32 11.32 -11.69
N GLY A 418 27.77 10.08 -11.97
CA GLY A 418 28.20 9.67 -13.31
C GLY A 418 27.06 9.69 -14.34
N ALA A 419 25.87 9.21 -13.98
CA ALA A 419 24.70 9.27 -14.85
C ALA A 419 24.22 10.71 -15.06
N GLY A 420 24.25 11.56 -14.03
CA GLY A 420 23.93 12.99 -14.13
C GLY A 420 24.88 13.73 -15.06
N ALA A 421 26.19 13.45 -14.97
CA ALA A 421 27.19 14.00 -15.88
C ALA A 421 26.96 13.57 -17.34
N ALA A 422 26.55 12.32 -17.58
CA ALA A 422 26.25 11.80 -18.92
C ALA A 422 24.95 12.35 -19.53
N VAL A 423 23.99 12.80 -18.71
CA VAL A 423 22.77 13.52 -19.17
C VAL A 423 23.08 14.98 -19.50
N SER A 424 24.14 15.56 -18.92
CA SER A 424 24.50 16.95 -19.15
C SER A 424 24.91 17.20 -20.62
N PRO A 425 24.60 18.39 -21.20
CA PRO A 425 24.86 18.71 -22.60
C PRO A 425 26.35 18.68 -23.00
N TRP A 426 27.27 18.61 -22.04
CA TRP A 426 28.70 18.43 -22.29
C TRP A 426 29.04 17.02 -22.83
N GLY A 427 28.25 15.99 -22.50
CA GLY A 427 28.43 14.64 -23.04
C GLY A 427 27.92 14.46 -24.48
N GLY A 428 27.11 15.41 -24.98
CA GLY A 428 26.40 15.30 -26.26
C GLY A 428 27.04 16.02 -27.45
N ARG A 429 28.07 16.86 -27.25
CA ARG A 429 28.71 17.59 -28.37
C ARG A 429 29.44 16.71 -29.40
N ALA A 430 29.62 15.41 -29.13
CA ALA A 430 30.36 14.50 -30.02
C ALA A 430 29.49 13.64 -30.96
N SER A 431 28.15 13.76 -30.98
CA SER A 431 27.34 12.92 -31.90
C SER A 431 26.09 13.63 -32.45
N GLY A 432 26.29 14.53 -33.40
CA GLY A 432 25.25 15.10 -34.28
C GLY A 432 24.69 14.09 -35.29
N GLY A 433 24.35 12.88 -34.84
CA GLY A 433 23.68 11.87 -35.65
C GLY A 433 22.16 11.81 -35.35
N PRO A 434 21.34 11.27 -36.26
CA PRO A 434 19.88 11.14 -36.13
C PRO A 434 19.37 10.27 -34.94
N GLY A 435 20.25 9.89 -33.99
CA GLY A 435 19.92 9.13 -32.78
C GLY A 435 19.92 9.94 -31.47
N ALA A 436 20.18 11.25 -31.50
CA ALA A 436 20.39 12.09 -30.31
C ALA A 436 19.24 12.04 -29.28
N GLY A 437 17.97 11.91 -29.73
CA GLY A 437 16.82 11.80 -28.84
C GLY A 437 16.75 10.51 -28.00
N THR A 438 17.54 9.49 -28.35
CA THR A 438 17.59 8.20 -27.62
C THR A 438 18.81 8.04 -26.72
N ALA A 439 19.82 8.91 -26.85
CA ALA A 439 21.05 8.85 -26.08
C ALA A 439 20.83 9.06 -24.57
N GLY A 440 19.84 9.88 -24.19
CA GLY A 440 19.50 10.17 -22.79
C GLY A 440 18.70 9.07 -22.07
N VAL A 441 18.20 8.04 -22.76
CA VAL A 441 17.25 7.06 -22.19
C VAL A 441 17.90 6.18 -21.12
N VAL A 442 19.09 5.64 -21.43
CA VAL A 442 19.86 4.78 -20.52
C VAL A 442 20.39 5.56 -19.31
N PRO A 443 21.08 6.72 -19.46
CA PRO A 443 21.59 7.45 -18.29
C PRO A 443 20.47 7.99 -17.40
N THR A 444 19.30 8.38 -17.95
CA THR A 444 18.14 8.78 -17.14
C THR A 444 17.59 7.60 -16.31
N GLY A 445 17.53 6.40 -16.86
CA GLY A 445 17.10 5.20 -16.13
C GLY A 445 18.08 4.82 -15.01
N LEU A 446 19.38 4.84 -15.30
CA LEU A 446 20.45 4.61 -14.33
C LEU A 446 20.41 5.64 -13.18
N PHE A 447 20.20 6.92 -13.51
CA PHE A 447 20.07 7.99 -12.53
C PHE A 447 18.90 7.77 -11.56
N ARG A 448 17.72 7.36 -12.08
CA ARG A 448 16.56 7.04 -11.24
C ARG A 448 16.83 5.88 -10.29
N ALA A 449 17.50 4.82 -10.76
CA ALA A 449 17.87 3.69 -9.93
C ALA A 449 18.86 4.09 -8.84
N ALA A 450 19.89 4.86 -9.17
CA ALA A 450 20.84 5.39 -8.21
C ALA A 450 20.18 6.26 -7.15
N GLY A 451 19.29 7.19 -7.54
CA GLY A 451 18.55 8.02 -6.59
C GLY A 451 17.67 7.19 -5.63
N LEU A 452 16.97 6.17 -6.14
CA LEU A 452 16.15 5.28 -5.31
C LEU A 452 16.99 4.45 -4.34
N VAL A 453 18.09 3.85 -4.80
CA VAL A 453 18.98 3.05 -3.94
C VAL A 453 19.68 3.94 -2.92
N LEU A 454 20.06 5.16 -3.29
CA LEU A 454 20.67 6.12 -2.37
C LEU A 454 19.67 6.55 -1.28
N LEU A 455 18.43 6.87 -1.66
CA LEU A 455 17.38 7.19 -0.68
C LEU A 455 17.12 6.02 0.26
N ALA A 456 16.98 4.79 -0.26
CA ALA A 456 16.76 3.60 0.55
C ALA A 456 17.97 3.25 1.44
N GLY A 457 19.19 3.35 0.88
CA GLY A 457 20.45 3.09 1.58
C GLY A 457 20.76 4.11 2.66
N SER A 458 20.32 5.36 2.50
CA SER A 458 20.39 6.41 3.52
C SER A 458 19.24 6.34 4.53
N PHE A 459 18.08 5.76 4.19
CA PHE A 459 16.93 5.68 5.08
C PHE A 459 17.19 4.78 6.30
N LEU A 460 17.78 3.60 6.11
CA LEU A 460 18.09 2.67 7.19
C LEU A 460 19.00 3.30 8.27
N PRO A 461 20.13 3.93 7.94
CA PRO A 461 20.95 4.66 8.93
C PRO A 461 20.21 5.88 9.50
N LEU A 462 19.36 6.58 8.72
CA LEU A 462 18.55 7.69 9.22
C LEU A 462 17.57 7.27 10.33
N THR A 463 17.00 6.06 10.28
CA THR A 463 16.14 5.56 11.37
C THR A 463 16.90 5.46 12.70
N GLN A 464 18.23 5.28 12.67
CA GLN A 464 19.05 5.27 13.89
C GLN A 464 19.27 6.68 14.47
N LEU A 465 19.03 7.74 13.69
CA LEU A 465 19.07 9.12 14.18
C LEU A 465 17.76 9.55 14.85
N VAL A 466 16.64 8.87 14.58
CA VAL A 466 15.32 9.21 15.14
C VAL A 466 15.31 9.08 16.67
N PRO A 467 15.81 7.99 17.29
CA PRO A 467 15.93 7.94 18.75
C PRO A 467 16.77 9.09 19.28
N ALA A 468 17.95 9.37 18.69
CA ALA A 468 18.83 10.46 19.14
C ALA A 468 18.18 11.85 19.02
N LEU A 469 17.28 12.07 18.05
CA LEU A 469 16.53 13.32 17.88
C LEU A 469 15.42 13.51 18.92
N PHE A 470 14.77 12.43 19.36
CA PHE A 470 13.59 12.45 20.24
C PHE A 470 13.85 11.98 21.67
N GLU A 471 15.06 11.48 21.97
CA GLU A 471 15.51 11.10 23.31
C GLU A 471 15.22 12.17 24.38
N PRO A 472 15.35 13.50 24.09
CA PRO A 472 14.96 14.54 25.04
C PRO A 472 13.50 14.50 25.50
N LEU A 473 12.55 14.04 24.66
CA LEU A 473 11.13 13.95 25.03
C LEU A 473 10.86 12.89 26.10
N ALA A 474 11.66 11.82 26.13
CA ALA A 474 11.51 10.78 27.14
C ALA A 474 11.74 11.30 28.56
N HIS A 475 12.49 12.40 28.69
CA HIS A 475 12.82 13.03 29.97
C HIS A 475 11.87 14.17 30.37
N LEU A 476 10.87 14.49 29.53
CA LEU A 476 9.94 15.59 29.79
C LEU A 476 9.12 15.36 31.08
N ALA A 477 8.58 14.16 31.28
CA ALA A 477 7.81 13.87 32.50
C ALA A 477 8.69 14.02 33.75
N THR A 478 9.89 13.44 33.72
CA THR A 478 10.83 13.46 34.86
C THR A 478 11.33 14.86 35.20
N ALA A 479 11.54 15.72 34.20
CA ALA A 479 12.02 17.09 34.39
C ALA A 479 10.99 18.00 35.10
N TRP A 480 9.70 17.66 35.02
CA TRP A 480 8.61 18.45 35.59
C TRP A 480 7.96 17.83 36.83
N THR A 481 8.17 16.53 37.10
CA THR A 481 7.63 15.85 38.28
C THR A 481 8.56 15.83 39.48
N VAL A 482 9.88 15.96 39.28
CA VAL A 482 10.88 15.85 40.37
C VAL A 482 11.45 17.24 40.70
N PRO A 483 11.43 17.68 41.97
CA PRO A 483 12.14 18.89 42.41
C PRO A 483 13.65 18.65 42.29
N ALA A 484 14.23 19.14 41.20
CA ALA A 484 15.66 19.24 40.85
C ALA A 484 16.67 18.27 41.49
N PRO A 485 17.38 17.50 40.66
CA PRO A 485 18.83 17.34 40.81
C PRO A 485 19.58 17.92 39.61
N ALA A 486 20.90 18.11 39.78
CA ALA A 486 21.84 18.67 38.82
C ALA A 486 21.68 18.09 37.40
N ALA A 487 21.95 18.93 36.39
CA ALA A 487 21.88 18.59 34.97
C ALA A 487 22.46 17.18 34.73
N PRO A 488 21.70 16.23 34.14
CA PRO A 488 22.14 14.86 34.04
C PRO A 488 23.51 14.80 33.33
N ALA A 489 24.43 13.97 33.83
CA ALA A 489 25.68 13.64 33.14
C ALA A 489 25.38 12.62 32.02
N TRP A 490 24.43 12.95 31.15
CA TRP A 490 23.95 12.05 30.11
C TRP A 490 24.87 12.12 28.89
N ALA A 491 25.29 10.96 28.39
CA ALA A 491 26.16 10.84 27.23
C ALA A 491 25.30 10.68 25.97
N TRP A 492 24.87 11.81 25.38
CA TRP A 492 24.21 11.81 24.08
C TRP A 492 25.12 11.19 23.03
N LYS A 493 24.69 10.13 22.34
CA LYS A 493 25.46 9.53 21.24
C LYS A 493 24.60 9.38 20.00
N ALA A 494 25.02 10.01 18.91
CA ALA A 494 24.46 9.78 17.59
C ALA A 494 25.27 8.67 16.87
N PRO A 495 24.63 7.66 16.27
CA PRO A 495 25.34 6.61 15.55
C PRO A 495 26.04 7.19 14.31
N ALA A 496 27.36 6.96 14.20
CA ALA A 496 28.18 7.46 13.09
C ALA A 496 27.71 6.99 11.70
N ALA A 497 27.12 5.79 11.61
CA ALA A 497 26.51 5.28 10.39
C ALA A 497 25.28 6.11 9.96
N GLY A 498 24.47 6.56 10.93
CA GLY A 498 23.35 7.49 10.73
C GLY A 498 23.79 8.80 10.07
N LEU A 499 24.82 9.40 10.64
CA LEU A 499 25.37 10.67 10.18
C LEU A 499 26.01 10.54 8.78
N THR A 500 26.79 9.50 8.53
CA THR A 500 27.42 9.28 7.21
C THR A 500 26.40 9.05 6.11
N GLY A 501 25.34 8.26 6.37
CA GLY A 501 24.24 8.07 5.43
C GLY A 501 23.50 9.37 5.09
N TYR A 502 23.29 10.24 6.09
CA TYR A 502 22.70 11.56 5.92
C TYR A 502 23.62 12.52 5.12
N TRP A 503 24.91 12.59 5.45
CA TRP A 503 25.88 13.43 4.74
C TRP A 503 26.05 13.04 3.27
N LEU A 504 26.07 11.73 2.96
CA LEU A 504 26.10 11.23 1.59
C LEU A 504 24.86 11.67 0.79
N LEU A 505 23.68 11.64 1.39
CA LEU A 505 22.44 12.10 0.77
C LEU A 505 22.47 13.62 0.51
N THR A 506 22.91 14.42 1.48
CA THR A 506 23.00 15.88 1.31
C THR A 506 24.08 16.29 0.30
N GLY A 507 25.22 15.59 0.30
CA GLY A 507 26.35 15.87 -0.60
C GLY A 507 26.05 15.53 -2.06
N THR A 508 25.35 14.42 -2.31
CA THR A 508 24.88 14.06 -3.65
C THR A 508 23.83 15.04 -4.17
N LEU A 509 22.86 15.45 -3.35
CA LEU A 509 21.89 16.49 -3.71
C LEU A 509 22.58 17.81 -4.05
N ALA A 510 23.60 18.20 -3.29
CA ALA A 510 24.41 19.38 -3.57
C ALA A 510 25.19 19.25 -4.90
N ALA A 511 25.85 18.12 -5.15
CA ALA A 511 26.58 17.87 -6.39
C ALA A 511 25.66 17.94 -7.63
N LEU A 512 24.46 17.37 -7.53
CA LEU A 512 23.45 17.44 -8.60
C LEU A 512 22.96 18.86 -8.85
N ARG A 513 22.82 19.68 -7.80
CA ARG A 513 22.48 21.10 -7.95
C ARG A 513 23.59 21.92 -8.59
N VAL A 514 24.85 21.63 -8.29
CA VAL A 514 25.99 22.28 -8.95
C VAL A 514 26.00 21.94 -10.44
N LEU A 515 25.79 20.67 -10.78
CA LEU A 515 25.67 20.23 -12.17
C LEU A 515 24.51 20.94 -12.91
N ASP A 516 23.35 21.10 -12.27
CA ASP A 516 22.18 21.78 -12.84
C ASP A 516 22.41 23.31 -12.99
N ALA A 517 23.06 23.94 -12.01
CA ALA A 517 23.38 25.37 -12.03
C ALA A 517 24.41 25.75 -13.10
N GLU A 518 25.37 24.87 -13.40
CA GLU A 518 26.33 25.09 -14.49
C GLU A 518 25.71 24.89 -15.88
N VAL A 519 24.71 24.02 -16.02
CA VAL A 519 23.97 23.78 -17.27
C VAL A 519 23.09 24.98 -17.64
N LEU A 520 22.56 25.69 -16.65
CA LEU A 520 21.71 26.88 -16.84
C LEU A 520 22.47 28.20 -16.88
N ARG A 521 23.81 28.19 -16.80
CA ARG A 521 24.58 29.42 -17.06
C ARG A 521 24.28 29.83 -18.51
N PRO A 522 23.69 31.02 -18.75
CA PRO A 522 23.48 31.49 -20.10
C PRO A 522 24.85 31.55 -20.77
N VAL A 523 25.04 30.77 -21.83
CA VAL A 523 26.15 30.97 -22.75
C VAL A 523 26.02 32.43 -23.20
N LYS A 524 27.01 33.24 -22.85
CA LYS A 524 27.07 34.66 -23.24
C LYS A 524 26.84 34.71 -24.76
N PRO A 525 25.81 35.39 -25.27
CA PRO A 525 25.51 35.42 -26.71
C PRO A 525 26.57 36.17 -27.54
N GLU A 526 27.60 36.75 -26.90
CA GLU A 526 28.61 37.59 -27.52
C GLU A 526 29.50 36.88 -28.57
N GLN A 527 29.49 35.55 -28.69
CA GLN A 527 30.33 34.83 -29.68
C GLN A 527 29.55 34.23 -30.86
N SER A 528 28.22 34.14 -30.80
CA SER A 528 27.40 33.64 -31.92
C SER A 528 27.04 34.72 -32.95
N GLU A 529 27.03 36.00 -32.57
CA GLU A 529 26.78 37.11 -33.50
C GLU A 529 27.95 37.40 -34.47
N GLN A 530 29.14 36.85 -34.23
CA GLN A 530 30.30 37.04 -35.12
C GLN A 530 30.49 35.90 -36.13
N ALA A 531 29.77 34.77 -36.00
CA ALA A 531 29.95 33.59 -36.86
C ALA A 531 28.86 33.42 -37.94
N GLU A 532 27.70 34.09 -37.82
CA GLU A 532 26.63 34.07 -38.83
C GLU A 532 26.52 35.42 -39.56
N ARG A 533 27.56 35.73 -40.34
CA ARG A 533 27.36 36.41 -41.62
C ARG A 533 27.46 35.39 -42.74
N PRO A 534 26.34 34.94 -43.30
CA PRO A 534 26.25 34.71 -44.71
C PRO A 534 25.43 35.82 -45.34
N ALA A 535 25.95 36.36 -46.44
CA ALA A 535 25.17 37.13 -47.38
C ALA A 535 23.90 36.37 -47.75
N GLN A 536 22.73 37.00 -47.66
CA GLN A 536 21.72 36.97 -48.72
C GLN A 536 20.54 37.91 -48.42
N SER A 537 20.47 38.88 -49.33
CA SER A 537 19.33 39.62 -49.84
C SER A 537 17.98 38.89 -49.86
N GLU A 538 16.93 39.70 -49.69
CA GLU A 538 15.59 39.56 -50.29
C GLU A 538 14.88 38.20 -50.17
N GLN A 539 13.89 38.09 -49.27
CA GLN A 539 12.56 37.57 -49.62
C GLN A 539 11.54 37.67 -48.47
N ALA A 540 10.48 38.44 -48.76
CA ALA A 540 9.07 38.16 -48.50
C ALA A 540 8.56 37.99 -47.05
N GLU A 541 8.14 39.12 -46.50
CA GLU A 541 6.84 39.36 -45.84
C GLU A 541 5.84 38.17 -45.81
N ARG A 542 5.69 37.55 -44.63
CA ARG A 542 4.46 36.90 -44.16
C ARG A 542 4.29 37.18 -42.65
N PRO A 543 3.10 37.59 -42.17
CA PRO A 543 2.86 37.85 -40.75
C PRO A 543 2.82 36.53 -39.96
N GLY A 544 3.69 36.46 -38.94
CA GLY A 544 3.94 35.28 -38.12
C GLY A 544 2.85 35.00 -37.08
N ALA A 545 2.58 33.71 -36.89
CA ALA A 545 2.00 33.18 -35.67
C ALA A 545 2.93 33.45 -34.48
N PRO A 546 2.42 33.65 -33.25
CA PRO A 546 3.27 33.85 -32.08
C PRO A 546 4.05 32.56 -31.79
N GLY A 547 5.33 32.55 -32.19
CA GLY A 547 6.28 31.56 -31.74
C GLY A 547 6.45 31.69 -30.23
N VAL A 548 5.83 30.79 -29.48
CA VAL A 548 6.13 30.59 -28.06
C VAL A 548 7.54 30.03 -27.99
N THR A 549 8.53 30.92 -27.86
CA THR A 549 9.86 30.54 -27.40
C THR A 549 9.70 30.11 -25.94
N ALA A 550 9.56 28.80 -25.73
CA ALA A 550 9.56 28.21 -24.40
C ALA A 550 10.91 28.55 -23.75
N ARG A 551 10.90 29.58 -22.90
CA ARG A 551 12.01 29.91 -22.01
C ARG A 551 12.25 28.65 -21.15
N PRO A 552 13.48 28.11 -21.07
CA PRO A 552 13.74 26.98 -20.21
C PRO A 552 13.34 27.35 -18.78
N GLU A 553 12.32 26.68 -18.27
CA GLU A 553 11.90 26.80 -16.88
C GLU A 553 13.08 26.37 -16.01
N GLY A 554 13.62 27.29 -15.22
CA GLY A 554 14.63 26.95 -14.22
C GLY A 554 14.10 25.92 -13.22
N PRO A 555 14.99 25.29 -12.42
CA PRO A 555 14.60 24.28 -11.46
C PRO A 555 13.47 24.78 -10.57
N PRO A 556 12.52 23.92 -10.21
CA PRO A 556 11.30 24.37 -9.56
C PRO A 556 11.63 24.96 -8.16
N ALA A 557 10.96 26.07 -7.83
CA ALA A 557 11.27 26.93 -6.69
C ALA A 557 11.23 26.26 -5.29
N TRP A 558 10.71 25.03 -5.19
CA TRP A 558 10.65 24.25 -3.94
C TRP A 558 11.95 23.50 -3.60
N THR A 559 12.89 23.43 -4.53
CA THR A 559 14.11 22.63 -4.33
C THR A 559 15.04 23.31 -3.30
N ASP A 560 15.19 24.63 -3.34
CA ASP A 560 16.01 25.41 -2.38
C ASP A 560 15.57 25.29 -0.91
N PRO A 561 14.28 25.42 -0.55
CA PRO A 561 13.84 25.21 0.83
C PRO A 561 13.98 23.76 1.29
N VAL A 562 13.80 22.76 0.42
CA VAL A 562 14.02 21.34 0.78
C VAL A 562 15.49 21.08 1.11
N LEU A 563 16.41 21.65 0.33
CA LEU A 563 17.84 21.54 0.61
C LEU A 563 18.21 22.26 1.93
N ALA A 564 17.61 23.42 2.19
CA ALA A 564 17.84 24.17 3.43
C ALA A 564 17.31 23.43 4.67
N VAL A 565 16.09 22.86 4.60
CA VAL A 565 15.51 22.02 5.66
C VAL A 565 16.36 20.78 5.89
N ALA A 566 16.86 20.16 4.82
CA ALA A 566 17.73 19.01 4.89
C ALA A 566 19.17 19.36 5.29
N ALA A 567 19.57 20.63 5.40
CA ALA A 567 20.94 21.03 5.75
C ALA A 567 21.10 21.53 7.20
N VAL A 568 20.00 21.84 7.92
CA VAL A 568 20.03 22.32 9.31
C VAL A 568 20.30 21.21 10.35
N PRO A 569 19.72 19.99 10.24
CA PRO A 569 19.97 18.92 11.22
C PRO A 569 21.41 18.45 11.28
N GLY A 570 22.12 18.40 10.15
CA GLY A 570 23.53 18.00 10.05
C GLY A 570 24.47 18.72 11.01
N PRO A 571 24.61 20.06 10.90
CA PRO A 571 25.45 20.84 11.80
C PRO A 571 24.92 20.86 13.23
N ALA A 572 23.60 20.80 13.44
CA ALA A 572 23.01 20.71 14.79
C ALA A 572 23.41 19.41 15.51
N LEU A 573 23.62 18.31 14.77
CA LEU A 573 24.03 17.01 15.29
C LEU A 573 25.55 16.84 15.44
N LEU A 574 26.37 17.78 14.97
CA LEU A 574 27.84 17.69 15.12
C LEU A 574 28.29 17.64 16.58
N PRO A 575 27.79 18.49 17.51
CA PRO A 575 28.16 18.38 18.93
C PRO A 575 27.83 17.01 19.51
N VAL A 576 26.72 16.43 19.08
CA VAL A 576 26.26 15.09 19.49
C VAL A 576 27.18 14.00 18.93
N ALA A 577 27.62 14.14 17.68
CA ALA A 577 28.55 13.22 17.03
C ALA A 577 29.92 13.19 17.72
N PHE A 578 30.38 14.35 18.21
CA PHE A 578 31.64 14.49 18.94
C PHE A 578 31.52 14.23 20.45
N GLY A 579 30.33 13.88 20.95
CA GLY A 579 30.09 13.60 22.37
C GLY A 579 30.25 14.83 23.27
N LEU A 580 29.96 16.02 22.77
CA LEU A 580 30.01 17.27 23.53
C LEU A 580 28.85 17.37 24.54
N PRO A 581 28.96 18.20 25.59
CA PRO A 581 27.93 18.37 26.61
C PRO A 581 26.59 18.87 26.02
N TYR A 582 25.47 18.46 26.62
CA TYR A 582 24.11 18.88 26.25
C TYR A 582 23.92 20.37 25.99
N GLY A 583 24.45 21.21 26.88
CA GLY A 583 24.33 22.66 26.77
C GLY A 583 24.95 23.18 25.47
N VAL A 584 26.02 22.54 24.98
CA VAL A 584 26.67 22.88 23.70
C VAL A 584 25.77 22.50 22.53
N ALA A 585 25.06 21.38 22.61
CA ALA A 585 24.17 20.94 21.55
C ALA A 585 22.86 21.75 21.47
N VAL A 586 22.24 22.08 22.62
CA VAL A 586 21.10 23.02 22.67
C VAL A 586 21.53 24.42 22.22
N GLY A 587 22.71 24.87 22.67
CA GLY A 587 23.32 26.13 22.25
C GLY A 587 23.58 26.19 20.75
N ALA A 588 24.07 25.11 20.13
CA ALA A 588 24.29 25.03 18.69
C ALA A 588 22.97 25.09 17.89
N ALA A 589 21.91 24.40 18.35
CA ALA A 589 20.59 24.48 17.74
C ALA A 589 19.99 25.90 17.85
N ALA A 590 20.12 26.54 19.01
CA ALA A 590 19.69 27.92 19.22
C ALA A 590 20.50 28.92 18.36
N ALA A 591 21.81 28.73 18.24
CA ALA A 591 22.67 29.53 17.37
C ALA A 591 22.30 29.38 15.88
N LEU A 592 22.00 28.17 15.43
CA LEU A 592 21.49 27.92 14.08
C LEU A 592 20.16 28.65 13.83
N ALA A 593 19.27 28.73 14.82
CA ALA A 593 18.04 29.50 14.72
C ALA A 593 18.32 31.01 14.58
N VAL A 594 19.29 31.55 15.32
CA VAL A 594 19.72 32.95 15.19
C VAL A 594 20.34 33.23 13.81
N VAL A 595 21.21 32.34 13.32
CA VAL A 595 21.82 32.46 11.98
C VAL A 595 20.76 32.39 10.87
N ALA A 596 19.80 31.47 10.99
CA ALA A 596 18.70 31.35 10.02
C ALA A 596 17.76 32.57 10.05
N ALA A 597 17.50 33.15 11.24
CA ALA A 597 16.78 34.41 11.37
C ALA A 597 17.53 35.56 10.68
N GLY A 598 18.85 35.67 10.90
CA GLY A 598 19.70 36.65 10.22
C GLY A 598 19.68 36.51 8.70
N TYR A 599 19.77 35.27 8.19
CA TYR A 599 19.69 34.99 6.76
C TYR A 599 18.30 35.35 6.18
N ALA A 600 17.22 35.07 6.91
CA ALA A 600 15.86 35.44 6.51
C ALA A 600 15.68 36.96 6.44
N VAL A 601 16.33 37.72 7.32
CA VAL A 601 16.34 39.20 7.31
C VAL A 601 17.18 39.75 6.15
N LEU A 602 18.36 39.18 5.89
CA LEU A 602 19.28 39.62 4.83
C LEU A 602 18.79 39.26 3.42
N ARG A 603 18.03 38.16 3.27
CA ARG A 603 17.55 37.65 1.99
C ARG A 603 16.05 37.32 2.04
N PRO A 604 15.18 38.33 2.25
CA PRO A 604 13.73 38.11 2.45
C PRO A 604 13.02 37.53 1.21
N ALA A 605 13.62 37.63 0.03
CA ALA A 605 13.11 37.08 -1.22
C ALA A 605 13.36 35.57 -1.39
N ARG A 606 14.17 34.93 -0.53
CA ARG A 606 14.50 33.50 -0.64
C ARG A 606 13.80 32.69 0.47
N PRO A 607 12.95 31.70 0.13
CA PRO A 607 12.21 30.91 1.13
C PRO A 607 13.09 29.96 1.97
N ALA A 608 14.37 29.79 1.60
CA ALA A 608 15.32 28.95 2.34
C ALA A 608 15.59 29.44 3.78
N GLY A 609 15.64 30.77 4.00
CA GLY A 609 15.87 31.36 5.32
C GLY A 609 14.77 31.07 6.35
N PRO A 610 13.50 31.40 6.08
CA PRO A 610 12.41 31.10 7.01
C PRO A 610 12.22 29.59 7.22
N ALA A 611 12.44 28.76 6.19
CA ALA A 611 12.37 27.31 6.33
C ALA A 611 13.47 26.78 7.28
N ALA A 612 14.70 27.25 7.14
CA ALA A 612 15.79 26.90 8.05
C ALA A 612 15.54 27.38 9.49
N LEU A 613 14.95 28.58 9.66
CA LEU A 613 14.61 29.14 10.97
C LEU A 613 13.59 28.29 11.72
N VAL A 614 12.51 27.90 11.04
CA VAL A 614 11.46 27.06 11.65
C VAL A 614 12.03 25.72 12.11
N VAL A 615 12.86 25.08 11.29
CA VAL A 615 13.49 23.80 11.62
C VAL A 615 14.47 23.94 12.80
N ALA A 616 15.32 24.97 12.78
CA ALA A 616 16.29 25.20 13.85
C ALA A 616 15.61 25.58 15.19
N ALA A 617 14.58 26.42 15.15
CA ALA A 617 13.83 26.80 16.35
C ALA A 617 13.03 25.62 16.93
N ALA A 618 12.43 24.78 16.07
CA ALA A 618 11.75 23.57 16.50
C ALA A 618 12.72 22.56 17.14
N LEU A 619 13.91 22.36 16.55
CA LEU A 619 14.97 21.52 17.12
C LEU A 619 15.47 22.06 18.46
N ALA A 620 15.74 23.36 18.57
CA ALA A 620 16.18 24.00 19.80
C ALA A 620 15.15 23.85 20.93
N LEU A 621 13.86 24.06 20.61
CA LEU A 621 12.78 23.88 21.58
C LEU A 621 12.66 22.42 21.99
N LEU A 622 12.59 21.50 21.02
CA LEU A 622 12.49 20.06 21.25
C LEU A 622 13.57 19.54 22.20
N TRP A 623 14.82 20.01 22.00
CA TRP A 623 15.93 19.59 22.83
C TRP A 623 15.90 20.25 24.20
N ALA A 624 15.53 21.53 24.28
CA ALA A 624 15.40 22.25 25.54
C ALA A 624 14.34 21.66 26.48
N LEU A 625 13.30 20.98 25.97
CA LEU A 625 12.23 20.33 26.74
C LEU A 625 12.74 19.33 27.81
N ALA A 626 13.95 18.79 27.65
CA ALA A 626 14.56 17.87 28.61
C ALA A 626 15.06 18.56 29.88
N ASP A 627 15.16 19.90 29.89
CA ASP A 627 15.67 20.65 31.01
C ASP A 627 14.85 21.93 31.25
N ARG A 628 14.42 22.12 32.50
CA ARG A 628 13.52 23.20 32.88
C ARG A 628 14.10 24.61 32.61
N PRO A 629 15.34 24.96 33.03
CA PRO A 629 15.92 26.25 32.70
C PRO A 629 16.22 26.41 31.21
N ALA A 630 16.65 25.36 30.50
CA ALA A 630 16.82 25.42 29.04
C ALA A 630 15.49 25.73 28.32
N THR A 631 14.39 25.10 28.72
CA THR A 631 13.05 25.33 28.13
C THR A 631 12.63 26.79 28.28
N ILE A 632 12.80 27.35 29.48
CA ILE A 632 12.46 28.75 29.77
C ILE A 632 13.32 29.69 28.92
N LEU A 633 14.63 29.43 28.83
CA LEU A 633 15.58 30.25 28.08
C LEU A 633 15.30 30.22 26.58
N VAL A 634 14.98 29.06 26.01
CA VAL A 634 14.67 28.92 24.58
C VAL A 634 13.30 29.54 24.24
N LEU A 635 12.30 29.44 25.11
CA LEU A 635 11.02 30.14 24.94
C LEU A 635 11.18 31.65 25.02
N ALA A 636 11.97 32.15 25.97
CA ALA A 636 12.30 33.58 26.07
C ALA A 636 13.05 34.07 24.83
N LEU A 637 14.05 33.32 24.36
CA LEU A 637 14.77 33.61 23.13
C LEU A 637 13.84 33.61 21.90
N GLY A 638 12.92 32.64 21.81
CA GLY A 638 11.91 32.58 20.76
C GLY A 638 10.97 33.78 20.77
N ALA A 639 10.54 34.25 21.94
CA ALA A 639 9.73 35.45 22.09
C ALA A 639 10.50 36.71 21.67
N VAL A 640 11.77 36.85 22.07
CA VAL A 640 12.64 37.96 21.66
C VAL A 640 12.86 37.95 20.15
N LEU A 641 13.16 36.79 19.54
CA LEU A 641 13.34 36.65 18.10
C LEU A 641 12.06 36.98 17.33
N ALA A 642 10.89 36.52 17.80
CA ALA A 642 9.61 36.84 17.19
C ALA A 642 9.31 38.35 17.25
N THR A 643 9.58 38.98 18.40
CA THR A 643 9.41 40.42 18.60
C THR A 643 10.37 41.20 17.70
N ALA A 644 11.65 40.85 17.67
CA ALA A 644 12.65 41.48 16.80
C ALA A 644 12.31 41.34 15.31
N LEU A 645 11.82 40.17 14.87
CA LEU A 645 11.41 39.96 13.48
C LEU A 645 10.17 40.79 13.13
N THR A 646 9.17 40.85 14.01
CA THR A 646 7.98 41.69 13.77
C THR A 646 8.31 43.19 13.72
N VAL A 647 9.23 43.67 14.56
CA VAL A 647 9.70 45.07 14.57
C VAL A 647 10.48 45.41 13.30
N THR A 648 11.41 44.55 12.87
CA THR A 648 12.23 44.75 11.66
C THR A 648 11.42 44.66 10.36
N LEU A 649 10.39 43.80 10.33
CA LEU A 649 9.48 43.69 9.20
C LEU A 649 8.42 44.80 9.16
N ALA A 650 8.06 45.35 10.33
CA ALA A 650 7.22 46.54 10.41
C ALA A 650 7.98 47.80 9.99
N SER A 651 9.25 47.96 10.42
CA SER A 651 10.07 49.12 10.08
C SER A 651 10.40 49.20 8.59
N THR A 652 10.72 48.08 7.94
CA THR A 652 10.96 48.02 6.48
C THR A 652 9.72 48.37 5.64
N ARG A 653 8.50 48.09 6.14
CA ARG A 653 7.24 48.49 5.48
C ARG A 653 6.87 49.96 5.70
N ILE A 654 7.30 50.55 6.82
CA ILE A 654 7.11 51.98 7.13
C ILE A 654 8.05 52.83 6.28
N SER A 655 9.31 52.43 6.10
CA SER A 655 10.26 53.13 5.22
C SER A 655 9.85 53.09 3.74
N ALA A 656 9.18 52.02 3.28
CA ALA A 656 8.65 51.95 1.91
C ALA A 656 7.40 52.81 1.67
N ARG A 657 6.82 53.41 2.73
CA ARG A 657 5.65 54.30 2.66
C ARG A 657 5.99 55.79 2.70
N ILE A 658 7.26 56.17 2.76
CA ILE A 658 7.67 57.55 2.51
C ILE A 658 7.60 57.77 0.99
N PRO A 659 6.65 58.56 0.47
CA PRO A 659 6.52 58.77 -0.96
C PRO A 659 7.61 59.75 -1.41
N ALA A 660 8.72 59.24 -1.93
CA ALA A 660 9.54 60.04 -2.83
C ALA A 660 8.69 60.28 -4.10
N ARG A 661 8.22 61.52 -4.28
CA ARG A 661 7.57 62.00 -5.49
C ARG A 661 8.52 61.79 -6.69
N ILE A 662 8.35 60.69 -7.41
CA ILE A 662 8.85 60.53 -8.78
C ILE A 662 7.71 59.91 -9.60
N PRO A 663 7.16 60.59 -10.61
CA PRO A 663 6.12 60.04 -11.46
C PRO A 663 6.76 59.13 -12.51
N ALA A 664 6.92 57.84 -12.20
CA ALA A 664 7.21 56.82 -13.20
C ALA A 664 6.03 55.85 -13.25
N ARG A 665 5.23 55.98 -14.33
CA ARG A 665 4.20 55.04 -14.75
C ARG A 665 4.86 53.65 -14.92
N ILE A 666 4.61 52.74 -13.98
CA ILE A 666 4.87 51.31 -14.14
C ILE A 666 3.49 50.63 -14.22
N PRO A 667 3.22 49.79 -15.23
CA PRO A 667 1.89 49.25 -15.46
C PRO A 667 1.46 48.34 -14.30
N ALA A 668 0.28 48.65 -13.75
CA ALA A 668 -0.41 47.85 -12.76
C ALA A 668 -0.87 46.53 -13.41
N GLY A 669 -0.08 45.47 -13.24
CA GLY A 669 -0.36 44.18 -13.86
C GLY A 669 0.40 43.00 -13.24
N ALA A 670 0.51 42.94 -11.90
CA ALA A 670 0.92 41.72 -11.17
C ALA A 670 0.72 41.84 -9.64
N ALA A 671 -0.32 42.54 -9.17
CA ALA A 671 -0.61 42.69 -7.73
C ALA A 671 -1.46 41.53 -7.17
N GLY A 672 -1.26 40.32 -7.68
CA GLY A 672 -1.89 39.10 -7.19
C GLY A 672 -0.86 37.97 -7.19
N ALA A 673 -0.60 37.41 -6.01
CA ALA A 673 0.30 36.28 -5.76
C ALA A 673 1.82 36.58 -5.75
N THR A 674 2.28 37.24 -4.69
CA THR A 674 3.50 36.83 -3.96
C THR A 674 3.43 37.39 -2.54
N THR A 675 2.99 36.55 -1.59
CA THR A 675 3.08 36.85 -0.16
C THR A 675 4.54 36.82 0.27
N ALA A 676 5.23 37.95 0.13
CA ALA A 676 6.58 38.16 0.62
C ALA A 676 6.59 38.30 2.16
N GLY A 677 7.04 37.22 2.83
CA GLY A 677 8.19 37.25 3.73
C GLY A 677 8.15 38.04 5.05
N GLY A 678 7.00 38.53 5.52
CA GLY A 678 6.88 39.08 6.87
C GLY A 678 6.26 38.07 7.85
N LEU A 679 6.85 37.85 9.04
CA LEU A 679 6.22 37.13 10.16
C LEU A 679 4.81 37.68 10.34
N ARG A 680 3.84 36.80 10.12
CA ARG A 680 2.44 37.18 9.98
C ARG A 680 1.85 37.37 11.40
N PRO A 681 0.94 38.35 11.61
CA PRO A 681 0.31 38.64 12.91
C PRO A 681 -0.57 37.51 13.48
N ASP A 682 -0.77 36.45 12.71
CA ASP A 682 -1.35 35.18 13.15
C ASP A 682 -0.38 34.40 14.07
N VAL A 683 0.93 34.37 13.76
CA VAL A 683 1.95 33.66 14.54
C VAL A 683 2.06 34.24 15.96
N THR A 684 2.00 35.57 16.10
CA THR A 684 2.06 36.23 17.42
C THR A 684 0.82 35.92 18.27
N ALA A 685 -0.36 35.83 17.65
CA ALA A 685 -1.59 35.44 18.35
C ALA A 685 -1.56 33.98 18.81
N VAL A 686 -0.97 33.07 18.03
CA VAL A 686 -0.73 31.68 18.43
C VAL A 686 0.19 31.63 19.66
N CYS A 687 1.32 32.34 19.61
CA CYS A 687 2.28 32.37 20.72
C CYS A 687 1.65 32.93 22.00
N ALA A 688 0.78 33.96 21.91
CA ALA A 688 0.10 34.53 23.07
C ALA A 688 -0.88 33.54 23.74
N VAL A 689 -1.67 32.81 22.95
CA VAL A 689 -2.61 31.81 23.50
C VAL A 689 -1.87 30.61 24.10
N LEU A 690 -0.74 30.19 23.49
CA LEU A 690 0.12 29.15 24.06
C LEU A 690 0.80 29.59 25.36
N ALA A 691 1.27 30.85 25.43
CA ALA A 691 1.84 31.41 26.64
C ALA A 691 0.80 31.46 27.77
N LEU A 692 -0.43 31.91 27.49
CA LEU A 692 -1.53 31.88 28.46
C LEU A 692 -1.88 30.46 28.92
N GLY A 693 -1.84 29.48 28.02
CA GLY A 693 -2.00 28.07 28.39
C GLY A 693 -0.88 27.54 29.29
N GLY A 694 0.38 27.91 28.98
CA GLY A 694 1.55 27.57 29.80
C GLY A 694 1.51 28.21 31.19
N GLU A 695 1.13 29.48 31.29
CA GLU A 695 0.96 30.19 32.55
C GLU A 695 -0.19 29.63 33.40
N ALA A 696 -1.33 29.29 32.78
CA ALA A 696 -2.43 28.64 33.50
C ALA A 696 -2.03 27.27 34.06
N ALA A 697 -1.22 26.50 33.30
CA ALA A 697 -0.67 25.24 33.77
C ALA A 697 0.36 25.42 34.90
N ALA A 698 1.24 26.42 34.78
CA ALA A 698 2.21 26.77 35.80
C ALA A 698 1.54 27.24 37.09
N ALA A 699 0.51 28.08 37.00
CA ALA A 699 -0.28 28.56 38.14
C ALA A 699 -1.02 27.41 38.85
N GLY A 700 -1.56 26.45 38.09
CA GLY A 700 -2.19 25.26 38.67
C GLY A 700 -1.17 24.37 39.40
N ALA A 701 0.03 24.22 38.84
CA ALA A 701 1.11 23.46 39.45
C ALA A 701 1.65 24.14 40.73
N THR A 702 1.79 25.47 40.74
CA THR A 702 2.21 26.22 41.94
C THR A 702 1.15 26.24 43.03
N ALA A 703 -0.13 26.16 42.67
CA ALA A 703 -1.24 25.98 43.61
C ALA A 703 -1.36 24.55 44.18
N GLY A 704 -0.49 23.62 43.77
CA GLY A 704 -0.49 22.23 44.26
C GLY A 704 -1.64 21.37 43.73
N LEU A 705 -2.29 21.78 42.63
CA LEU A 705 -3.37 21.01 42.02
C LEU A 705 -2.83 19.73 41.37
N ALA A 706 -3.60 18.65 41.44
CA ALA A 706 -3.26 17.42 40.73
C ALA A 706 -3.36 17.63 39.20
N LEU A 707 -2.57 16.86 38.42
CA LEU A 707 -2.51 16.95 36.96
C LEU A 707 -3.89 17.08 36.28
N PRO A 708 -4.93 16.30 36.65
CA PRO A 708 -6.18 16.40 35.93
C PRO A 708 -7.06 17.59 36.36
N ASP A 709 -6.70 18.32 37.42
CA ASP A 709 -7.31 19.61 37.79
C ASP A 709 -6.61 20.77 37.06
N ILE A 710 -5.29 20.66 36.84
CA ILE A 710 -4.54 21.58 35.97
C ILE A 710 -5.09 21.56 34.54
N VAL A 711 -5.52 20.39 34.05
CA VAL A 711 -6.12 20.24 32.71
C VAL A 711 -7.45 21.01 32.58
N LEU A 712 -8.22 21.19 33.66
CA LEU A 712 -9.44 21.99 33.65
C LEU A 712 -9.13 23.48 33.45
N ALA A 713 -8.02 23.98 34.00
CA ALA A 713 -7.55 25.35 33.74
C ALA A 713 -7.16 25.53 32.27
N LEU A 714 -6.50 24.53 31.67
CA LEU A 714 -6.16 24.54 30.25
C LEU A 714 -7.42 24.53 29.35
N LEU A 715 -8.43 23.74 29.72
CA LEU A 715 -9.73 23.71 29.04
C LEU A 715 -10.49 25.04 29.19
N ALA A 716 -10.39 25.70 30.35
CA ALA A 716 -10.99 27.02 30.55
C ALA A 716 -10.39 28.08 29.61
N VAL A 717 -9.05 28.07 29.42
CA VAL A 717 -8.38 28.93 28.43
C VAL A 717 -8.84 28.60 27.00
N ALA A 718 -8.98 27.31 26.67
CA ALA A 718 -9.48 26.86 25.37
C ALA A 718 -10.94 27.30 25.09
N VAL A 719 -11.83 27.20 26.07
CA VAL A 719 -13.23 27.65 25.96
C VAL A 719 -13.30 29.18 25.91
N GLY A 720 -12.46 29.88 26.68
CA GLY A 720 -12.39 31.34 26.71
C GLY A 720 -11.86 31.99 25.43
N SER A 721 -11.02 31.28 24.66
CA SER A 721 -10.50 31.79 23.39
C SER A 721 -11.58 31.91 22.30
N ALA A 722 -12.65 31.10 22.36
CA ALA A 722 -13.73 31.12 21.39
C ALA A 722 -14.53 32.45 21.36
N PRO A 723 -15.03 33.01 22.49
CA PRO A 723 -15.68 34.32 22.51
C PRO A 723 -14.70 35.47 22.23
N VAL A 724 -13.42 35.34 22.61
CA VAL A 724 -12.37 36.33 22.29
C VAL A 724 -12.13 36.39 20.79
N ALA A 725 -11.98 35.24 20.13
CA ALA A 725 -11.87 35.13 18.67
C ALA A 725 -13.09 35.71 17.94
N ALA A 726 -14.28 35.71 18.57
CA ALA A 726 -15.49 36.34 18.03
C ALA A 726 -15.37 37.86 17.89
N ARG A 727 -14.65 38.49 18.82
CA ARG A 727 -14.59 39.95 18.99
C ARG A 727 -13.44 40.59 18.23
N ILE A 728 -12.53 39.80 17.65
CA ILE A 728 -11.34 40.28 16.93
C ILE A 728 -11.67 40.52 15.45
N SER A 729 -11.52 41.76 14.99
CA SER A 729 -11.82 42.19 13.61
C SER A 729 -10.94 41.57 12.50
N PRO A 730 -9.62 41.38 12.66
CA PRO A 730 -8.83 40.68 11.65
C PRO A 730 -9.12 39.18 11.61
N ARG A 731 -9.78 38.71 10.54
CA ARG A 731 -10.16 37.30 10.31
C ARG A 731 -9.00 36.30 10.41
N GLN A 732 -7.78 36.68 10.05
CA GLN A 732 -6.60 35.82 10.17
C GLN A 732 -6.20 35.58 11.63
N VAL A 733 -6.22 36.63 12.45
CA VAL A 733 -5.92 36.57 13.89
C VAL A 733 -7.03 35.84 14.64
N SER A 734 -8.30 36.12 14.30
CA SER A 734 -9.46 35.39 14.83
C SER A 734 -9.34 33.87 14.60
N ARG A 735 -8.97 33.44 13.37
CA ARG A 735 -8.74 32.02 13.05
C ARG A 735 -7.55 31.43 13.80
N ALA A 736 -6.47 32.21 14.00
CA ALA A 736 -5.30 31.77 14.75
C ALA A 736 -5.66 31.49 16.21
N VAL A 737 -6.33 32.44 16.88
CA VAL A 737 -6.78 32.31 18.27
C VAL A 737 -7.75 31.13 18.43
N GLU A 738 -8.72 31.00 17.51
CA GLU A 738 -9.68 29.90 17.50
C GLU A 738 -8.99 28.54 17.29
N GLY A 739 -8.04 28.47 16.35
CA GLY A 739 -7.24 27.27 16.07
C GLY A 739 -6.37 26.82 17.25
N THR A 740 -5.73 27.78 17.93
CA THR A 740 -4.94 27.48 19.14
C THR A 740 -5.83 27.06 20.31
N GLY A 741 -7.05 27.61 20.41
CA GLY A 741 -8.07 27.15 21.35
C GLY A 741 -8.45 25.68 21.12
N TYR A 742 -8.70 25.28 19.87
CA TYR A 742 -8.97 23.88 19.53
C TYR A 742 -7.78 22.96 19.85
N LEU A 743 -6.55 23.43 19.62
CA LEU A 743 -5.34 22.69 19.99
C LEU A 743 -5.27 22.45 21.50
N LEU A 744 -5.52 23.48 22.32
CA LEU A 744 -5.55 23.35 23.79
C LEU A 744 -6.66 22.40 24.26
N ALA A 745 -7.85 22.45 23.68
CA ALA A 745 -8.92 21.50 23.99
C ALA A 745 -8.55 20.05 23.63
N ALA A 746 -7.83 19.83 22.52
CA ALA A 746 -7.33 18.51 22.15
C ALA A 746 -6.26 18.00 23.12
N VAL A 747 -5.32 18.88 23.53
CA VAL A 747 -4.32 18.56 24.56
C VAL A 747 -4.99 18.23 25.91
N ALA A 748 -6.05 18.93 26.27
CA ALA A 748 -6.82 18.60 27.48
C ALA A 748 -7.45 17.19 27.41
N CYS A 749 -7.98 16.79 26.25
CA CYS A 749 -8.52 15.44 26.04
C CYS A 749 -7.43 14.35 26.13
N THR A 750 -6.24 14.58 25.56
CA THR A 750 -5.15 13.59 25.60
C THR A 750 -4.58 13.42 27.00
N LEU A 751 -4.39 14.51 27.74
CA LEU A 751 -3.89 14.46 29.11
C LEU A 751 -4.88 13.81 30.10
N THR A 752 -6.18 13.81 29.78
CA THR A 752 -7.22 13.15 30.61
C THR A 752 -7.56 11.74 30.15
N ALA A 753 -6.92 11.21 29.10
CA ALA A 753 -7.21 9.88 28.55
C ALA A 753 -7.02 8.74 29.56
N GLY A 754 -6.12 8.90 30.54
CA GLY A 754 -5.92 7.94 31.64
C GLY A 754 -6.98 7.98 32.76
N HIS A 755 -7.90 8.94 32.72
CA HIS A 755 -8.94 9.15 33.75
C HIS A 755 -10.33 9.24 33.10
N PRO A 756 -11.02 8.11 32.87
CA PRO A 756 -12.22 8.06 32.00
C PRO A 756 -13.37 8.93 32.51
N GLU A 757 -13.53 9.08 33.83
CA GLU A 757 -14.54 9.97 34.42
C GLU A 757 -14.32 11.44 34.05
N ARG A 758 -13.06 11.89 34.09
CA ARG A 758 -12.69 13.27 33.76
C ARG A 758 -12.69 13.51 32.27
N LEU A 759 -12.27 12.52 31.47
CA LEU A 759 -12.39 12.57 30.01
C LEU A 759 -13.85 12.75 29.57
N ALA A 760 -14.79 12.03 30.18
CA ALA A 760 -16.21 12.19 29.88
C ALA A 760 -16.70 13.63 30.15
N LEU A 761 -16.23 14.24 31.24
CA LEU A 761 -16.54 15.64 31.56
C LEU A 761 -15.92 16.61 30.54
N VAL A 762 -14.64 16.45 30.20
CA VAL A 762 -13.93 17.29 29.21
C VAL A 762 -14.63 17.23 27.85
N LEU A 763 -14.99 16.03 27.37
CA LEU A 763 -15.72 15.84 26.11
C LEU A 763 -17.10 16.51 26.14
N THR A 764 -17.80 16.44 27.28
CA THR A 764 -19.11 17.09 27.46
C THR A 764 -18.98 18.61 27.38
N VAL A 765 -18.03 19.20 28.12
CA VAL A 765 -17.79 20.66 28.14
C VAL A 765 -17.34 21.16 26.77
N ALA A 766 -16.43 20.46 26.11
CA ALA A 766 -15.99 20.79 24.74
C ALA A 766 -17.13 20.66 23.72
N GLY A 767 -17.99 19.64 23.83
CA GLY A 767 -19.17 19.46 22.99
C GLY A 767 -20.19 20.60 23.15
N VAL A 768 -20.48 21.02 24.39
CA VAL A 768 -21.36 22.16 24.68
C VAL A 768 -20.76 23.48 24.17
N ALA A 769 -19.46 23.71 24.37
CA ALA A 769 -18.78 24.87 23.80
C ALA A 769 -18.86 24.88 22.26
N GLY A 770 -18.72 23.72 21.62
CA GLY A 770 -18.91 23.54 20.18
C GLY A 770 -20.32 23.90 19.69
N LEU A 771 -21.37 23.57 20.46
CA LEU A 771 -22.75 24.02 20.17
C LEU A 771 -22.88 25.55 20.25
N GLY A 772 -22.21 26.19 21.21
CA GLY A 772 -22.13 27.65 21.30
C GLY A 772 -21.46 28.29 20.07
N ILE A 773 -20.37 27.69 19.58
CA ILE A 773 -19.67 28.12 18.35
C ILE A 773 -20.58 27.94 17.13
N ALA A 774 -21.42 26.89 17.12
CA ALA A 774 -22.36 26.61 16.03
C ALA A 774 -23.47 27.67 15.86
N LEU A 775 -23.66 28.57 16.83
CA LEU A 775 -24.55 29.72 16.69
C LEU A 775 -24.04 30.72 15.63
N ARG A 776 -22.74 30.71 15.31
CA ARG A 776 -22.18 31.57 14.24
C ARG A 776 -22.52 31.03 12.87
N ALA A 777 -23.13 31.87 12.03
CA ALA A 777 -23.53 31.52 10.67
C ALA A 777 -22.37 30.96 9.83
N ASP A 778 -21.17 31.53 9.98
CA ASP A 778 -19.96 31.14 9.23
C ASP A 778 -19.43 29.74 9.56
N ARG A 779 -19.75 29.20 10.75
CA ARG A 779 -19.18 27.95 11.28
C ARG A 779 -20.21 26.89 11.67
N ARG A 780 -21.51 27.22 11.56
CA ARG A 780 -22.64 26.41 11.99
C ARG A 780 -22.48 24.93 11.66
N ARG A 781 -22.21 24.56 10.40
CA ARG A 781 -22.14 23.16 9.96
C ARG A 781 -20.99 22.38 10.62
N ALA A 782 -19.76 22.90 10.54
CA ALA A 782 -18.58 22.23 11.08
C ALA A 782 -18.67 22.10 12.60
N ALA A 783 -19.04 23.19 13.29
CA ALA A 783 -19.18 23.21 14.74
C ALA A 783 -20.31 22.29 15.23
N THR A 784 -21.46 22.21 14.53
CA THR A 784 -22.51 21.23 14.90
C THR A 784 -22.04 19.79 14.77
N VAL A 785 -21.28 19.45 13.72
CA VAL A 785 -20.81 18.07 13.51
C VAL A 785 -19.81 17.71 14.61
N THR A 786 -18.81 18.55 14.85
CA THR A 786 -17.81 18.31 15.90
C THR A 786 -18.45 18.21 17.28
N ALA A 787 -19.41 19.08 17.61
CA ALA A 787 -20.12 19.04 18.88
C ALA A 787 -20.92 17.74 19.07
N VAL A 788 -21.66 17.31 18.05
CA VAL A 788 -22.43 16.05 18.09
C VAL A 788 -21.50 14.85 18.28
N VAL A 789 -20.35 14.82 17.60
CA VAL A 789 -19.36 13.74 17.76
C VAL A 789 -18.81 13.71 19.19
N LEU A 790 -18.42 14.85 19.76
CA LEU A 790 -17.91 14.93 21.14
C LEU A 790 -18.96 14.49 22.17
N LEU A 791 -20.24 14.85 21.97
CA LEU A 791 -21.33 14.44 22.87
C LEU A 791 -21.67 12.95 22.74
N ILE A 792 -21.62 12.37 21.55
CA ILE A 792 -21.76 10.92 21.36
C ILE A 792 -20.61 10.18 22.05
N ALA A 793 -19.37 10.65 21.88
CA ALA A 793 -18.20 10.06 22.54
C ALA A 793 -18.31 10.14 24.07
N ALA A 794 -18.78 11.27 24.62
CA ALA A 794 -19.06 11.41 26.04
C ALA A 794 -20.15 10.43 26.52
N SER A 795 -21.20 10.22 25.73
CA SER A 795 -22.26 9.26 26.04
C SER A 795 -21.76 7.81 26.01
N TRP A 796 -20.94 7.44 25.04
CA TRP A 796 -20.35 6.10 24.94
C TRP A 796 -19.43 5.82 26.12
N LEU A 797 -18.61 6.79 26.50
CA LEU A 797 -17.71 6.65 27.64
C LEU A 797 -18.48 6.46 28.96
N ARG A 798 -19.62 7.14 29.13
CA ARG A 798 -20.53 6.89 30.28
C ARG A 798 -21.19 5.51 30.24
N LEU A 799 -21.68 5.06 29.07
CA LEU A 799 -22.26 3.71 28.93
C LEU A 799 -21.25 2.62 29.23
N ALA A 800 -19.98 2.81 28.83
CA ALA A 800 -18.88 1.92 29.15
C ALA A 800 -18.57 1.92 30.65
N LEU A 801 -18.59 3.08 31.30
CA LEU A 801 -18.45 3.19 32.77
C LEU A 801 -19.61 2.54 33.55
N TRP A 802 -20.77 2.35 32.92
CA TRP A 802 -21.92 1.62 33.48
C TRP A 802 -21.96 0.13 33.07
N ASP A 803 -20.89 -0.41 32.47
CA ASP A 803 -20.73 -1.82 32.02
C ASP A 803 -21.86 -2.34 31.09
N VAL A 804 -22.40 -1.47 30.23
CA VAL A 804 -23.38 -1.87 29.22
C VAL A 804 -22.64 -2.53 28.04
N ARG A 805 -22.85 -3.84 27.83
CA ARG A 805 -22.16 -4.64 26.79
C ARG A 805 -22.95 -4.90 25.51
N THR A 806 -24.21 -4.49 25.45
CA THR A 806 -25.07 -4.68 24.27
C THR A 806 -24.66 -3.72 23.14
N PRO A 807 -24.23 -4.21 21.95
CA PRO A 807 -23.81 -3.37 20.84
C PRO A 807 -24.93 -2.44 20.33
N GLU A 808 -26.19 -2.78 20.60
CA GLU A 808 -27.37 -1.98 20.29
C GLU A 808 -27.35 -0.62 21.02
N ALA A 809 -26.89 -0.57 22.28
CA ALA A 809 -26.85 0.66 23.06
C ALA A 809 -25.90 1.73 22.46
N TYR A 810 -24.82 1.28 21.80
CA TYR A 810 -23.83 2.15 21.16
C TYR A 810 -24.24 2.54 19.74
N SER A 811 -24.78 1.59 18.98
CA SER A 811 -25.13 1.79 17.56
C SER A 811 -26.42 2.60 17.37
N LEU A 812 -27.39 2.52 18.29
CA LEU A 812 -28.65 3.24 18.20
C LEU A 812 -28.48 4.77 18.28
N THR A 813 -27.58 5.28 19.12
CA THR A 813 -27.34 6.73 19.26
C THR A 813 -26.77 7.32 17.96
N VAL A 814 -25.88 6.59 17.30
CA VAL A 814 -25.30 6.98 15.99
C VAL A 814 -26.31 6.82 14.86
N SER A 815 -27.08 5.73 14.86
CA SER A 815 -28.14 5.48 13.87
C SER A 815 -29.21 6.58 13.91
N ALA A 816 -29.67 6.97 15.09
CA ALA A 816 -30.62 8.06 15.27
C ALA A 816 -30.10 9.39 14.72
N ALA A 817 -28.85 9.76 15.05
CA ALA A 817 -28.22 10.96 14.54
C ALA A 817 -28.11 10.96 13.00
N ALA A 818 -27.71 9.83 12.41
CA ALA A 818 -27.60 9.66 10.96
C ALA A 818 -28.96 9.74 10.25
N LEU A 819 -30.01 9.14 10.82
CA LEU A 819 -31.37 9.21 10.28
C LEU A 819 -31.95 10.63 10.37
N VAL A 820 -31.73 11.35 11.48
CA VAL A 820 -32.14 12.75 11.62
C VAL A 820 -31.46 13.64 10.58
N LEU A 821 -30.14 13.46 10.38
CA LEU A 821 -29.40 14.17 9.34
C LEU A 821 -29.92 13.82 7.94
N GLY A 822 -30.24 12.54 7.68
CA GLY A 822 -30.85 12.07 6.45
C GLY A 822 -32.21 12.71 6.14
N VAL A 823 -33.08 12.78 7.15
CA VAL A 823 -34.40 13.45 7.06
C VAL A 823 -34.23 14.95 6.78
N LEU A 824 -33.35 15.63 7.53
CA LEU A 824 -33.10 17.06 7.37
C LEU A 824 -32.51 17.40 5.99
N ARG A 825 -31.60 16.55 5.48
CA ARG A 825 -31.03 16.69 4.15
C ARG A 825 -32.11 16.56 3.07
N ARG A 826 -32.99 15.57 3.20
CA ARG A 826 -34.06 15.34 2.21
C ARG A 826 -35.19 16.37 2.28
N ARG A 827 -35.39 17.03 3.44
CA ARG A 827 -36.29 18.19 3.56
C ARG A 827 -35.76 19.44 2.84
N ARG A 828 -34.43 19.58 2.73
CA ARG A 828 -33.80 20.69 2.01
C ARG A 828 -33.63 20.41 0.51
N ASP A 829 -33.29 19.16 0.17
CA ASP A 829 -33.06 18.72 -1.21
C ASP A 829 -34.05 17.60 -1.58
N ALA A 830 -35.16 17.95 -2.24
CA ALA A 830 -36.19 17.00 -2.66
C ALA A 830 -35.69 15.95 -3.68
N GLY A 831 -34.61 16.25 -4.41
CA GLY A 831 -33.97 15.34 -5.38
C GLY A 831 -32.94 14.37 -4.78
N ALA A 832 -32.67 14.41 -3.46
CA ALA A 832 -31.69 13.52 -2.85
C ALA A 832 -32.15 12.06 -2.87
N ASN A 833 -31.29 11.17 -3.40
CA ASN A 833 -31.55 9.73 -3.45
C ASN A 833 -31.80 9.16 -2.04
N SER A 834 -32.88 8.39 -1.89
CA SER A 834 -33.28 7.71 -0.66
C SER A 834 -32.19 6.81 -0.07
N TRP A 835 -31.33 6.22 -0.92
CA TRP A 835 -30.18 5.41 -0.48
C TRP A 835 -29.13 6.23 0.28
N ALA A 836 -28.77 7.41 -0.22
CA ALA A 836 -27.75 8.26 0.41
C ALA A 836 -28.25 8.93 1.69
N ALA A 837 -29.58 9.13 1.81
CA ALA A 837 -30.18 9.78 2.98
C ALA A 837 -30.41 8.81 4.15
N TYR A 838 -30.97 7.63 3.89
CA TYR A 838 -31.39 6.70 4.96
C TYR A 838 -30.51 5.46 5.10
N GLY A 839 -29.77 5.09 4.06
CA GLY A 839 -28.95 3.89 4.03
C GLY A 839 -27.94 3.80 5.18
N PRO A 840 -27.09 4.81 5.42
CA PRO A 840 -26.10 4.77 6.49
C PRO A 840 -26.71 4.59 7.89
N GLY A 841 -27.81 5.31 8.18
CA GLY A 841 -28.50 5.19 9.47
C GLY A 841 -29.16 3.83 9.67
N LEU A 842 -29.79 3.28 8.64
CA LEU A 842 -30.43 1.96 8.69
C LEU A 842 -29.41 0.82 8.81
N VAL A 843 -28.30 0.89 8.08
CA VAL A 843 -27.22 -0.10 8.18
C VAL A 843 -26.61 -0.07 9.58
N LEU A 844 -26.32 1.11 10.13
CA LEU A 844 -25.79 1.24 11.49
C LEU A 844 -26.76 0.73 12.56
N GLY A 845 -28.08 0.84 12.35
CA GLY A 845 -29.08 0.37 13.31
C GLY A 845 -29.41 -1.12 13.20
N LEU A 846 -29.36 -1.71 11.99
CA LEU A 846 -29.85 -3.08 11.76
C LEU A 846 -28.71 -4.11 11.59
N ALA A 847 -27.54 -3.71 11.08
CA ALA A 847 -26.46 -4.64 10.77
C ALA A 847 -25.82 -5.29 12.02
N PRO A 848 -25.52 -4.54 13.12
CA PRO A 848 -24.94 -5.16 14.32
C PRO A 848 -25.86 -6.26 14.89
N SER A 849 -27.17 -5.99 14.93
CA SER A 849 -28.17 -6.95 15.38
C SER A 849 -28.33 -8.13 14.43
N LEU A 850 -28.23 -7.92 13.11
CA LEU A 850 -28.26 -9.00 12.11
C LEU A 850 -27.08 -9.94 12.28
N VAL A 851 -25.86 -9.42 12.46
CA VAL A 851 -24.68 -10.27 12.72
C VAL A 851 -24.86 -11.03 14.03
N ALA A 852 -25.38 -10.37 15.06
CA ALA A 852 -25.56 -10.98 16.36
C ALA A 852 -26.63 -12.10 16.38
N VAL A 853 -27.58 -12.12 15.43
CA VAL A 853 -28.51 -13.25 15.22
C VAL A 853 -27.79 -14.52 14.79
N TRP A 854 -26.68 -14.42 14.04
CA TRP A 854 -25.90 -15.59 13.62
C TRP A 854 -24.97 -16.11 14.72
N ALA A 855 -24.74 -15.33 15.77
CA ALA A 855 -23.86 -15.68 16.88
C ALA A 855 -24.64 -16.21 18.10
N ASP A 856 -25.83 -15.68 18.37
CA ASP A 856 -26.60 -15.97 19.57
C ASP A 856 -27.84 -16.83 19.26
N GLY A 857 -27.97 -17.99 19.91
CA GLY A 857 -29.13 -18.91 19.74
C GLY A 857 -30.44 -18.46 20.39
N HIS A 858 -30.58 -17.19 20.77
CA HIS A 858 -31.74 -16.68 21.50
C HIS A 858 -32.85 -16.23 20.55
N TRP A 859 -34.04 -16.81 20.68
CA TRP A 859 -35.22 -16.56 19.83
C TRP A 859 -35.74 -15.11 19.84
N LEU A 860 -35.45 -14.33 20.89
CA LEU A 860 -35.97 -12.97 21.04
C LEU A 860 -35.33 -11.97 20.04
N ARG A 861 -34.05 -12.18 19.69
CA ARG A 861 -33.30 -11.24 18.83
C ARG A 861 -33.73 -11.30 17.36
N PRO A 862 -33.90 -12.49 16.73
CA PRO A 862 -34.50 -12.61 15.40
C PRO A 862 -35.90 -12.02 15.33
N LEU A 863 -36.70 -12.16 16.39
CA LEU A 863 -38.07 -11.64 16.46
C LEU A 863 -38.09 -10.11 16.50
N LEU A 864 -37.29 -9.48 17.37
CA LEU A 864 -37.19 -8.02 17.46
C LEU A 864 -36.57 -7.41 16.19
N LEU A 865 -35.54 -8.05 15.62
CA LEU A 865 -34.91 -7.61 14.37
C LEU A 865 -35.86 -7.77 13.18
N GLY A 866 -36.56 -8.90 13.09
CA GLY A 866 -37.58 -9.15 12.06
C GLY A 866 -38.73 -8.15 12.14
N GLY A 867 -39.21 -7.85 13.35
CA GLY A 867 -40.22 -6.81 13.60
C GLY A 867 -39.75 -5.42 13.18
N ALA A 868 -38.53 -5.02 13.57
CA ALA A 868 -37.96 -3.74 13.16
C ALA A 868 -37.74 -3.65 11.64
N ALA A 869 -37.23 -4.71 11.01
CA ALA A 869 -37.05 -4.80 9.56
C ALA A 869 -38.39 -4.71 8.81
N ALA A 870 -39.44 -5.36 9.31
CA ALA A 870 -40.79 -5.25 8.76
C ALA A 870 -41.37 -3.84 8.86
N VAL A 871 -41.18 -3.13 9.98
CA VAL A 871 -41.59 -1.72 10.10
C VAL A 871 -40.85 -0.86 9.09
N VAL A 872 -39.55 -1.08 8.89
CA VAL A 872 -38.73 -0.33 7.91
C VAL A 872 -39.16 -0.61 6.47
N THR A 873 -39.48 -1.86 6.11
CA THR A 873 -40.00 -2.20 4.77
C THR A 873 -41.36 -1.58 4.53
N VAL A 874 -42.29 -1.68 5.50
CA VAL A 874 -43.63 -1.07 5.41
C VAL A 874 -43.54 0.44 5.28
N LEU A 875 -42.63 1.09 6.03
CA LEU A 875 -42.39 2.53 5.91
C LEU A 875 -41.78 2.88 4.54
N GLY A 876 -40.89 2.03 4.01
CA GLY A 876 -40.35 2.11 2.65
C GLY A 876 -41.44 2.05 1.58
N VAL A 877 -42.39 1.10 1.69
CA VAL A 877 -43.53 0.97 0.79
C VAL A 877 -44.47 2.18 0.90
N ARG A 878 -44.92 2.54 2.12
CA ARG A 878 -45.86 3.64 2.35
C ARG A 878 -45.31 4.99 1.89
N ARG A 879 -44.01 5.22 2.03
CA ARG A 879 -43.34 6.46 1.62
C ARG A 879 -42.72 6.39 0.22
N ARG A 880 -42.89 5.28 -0.51
CA ARG A 880 -42.31 5.02 -1.84
C ARG A 880 -40.79 5.25 -1.89
N LEU A 881 -40.05 4.74 -0.90
CA LEU A 881 -38.59 4.90 -0.76
C LEU A 881 -37.87 3.56 -1.03
N GLN A 882 -36.95 3.55 -1.99
CA GLN A 882 -36.20 2.35 -2.39
C GLN A 882 -35.20 1.88 -1.33
N GLY A 883 -34.46 2.81 -0.68
CA GLY A 883 -33.45 2.47 0.33
C GLY A 883 -34.01 1.68 1.52
N PRO A 884 -35.03 2.19 2.24
CA PRO A 884 -35.67 1.48 3.35
C PRO A 884 -36.33 0.15 2.92
N LEU A 885 -36.94 0.09 1.73
CA LEU A 885 -37.55 -1.12 1.21
C LEU A 885 -36.53 -2.24 0.98
N LEU A 886 -35.42 -1.93 0.29
CA LEU A 886 -34.40 -2.91 -0.07
C LEU A 886 -33.58 -3.35 1.15
N LEU A 887 -33.20 -2.43 2.03
CA LEU A 887 -32.44 -2.77 3.24
C LEU A 887 -33.29 -3.57 4.25
N GLY A 888 -34.53 -3.12 4.51
CA GLY A 888 -35.43 -3.88 5.38
C GLY A 888 -35.77 -5.25 4.78
N GLY A 889 -35.98 -5.34 3.47
CA GLY A 889 -36.31 -6.58 2.77
C GLY A 889 -35.15 -7.56 2.72
N ALA A 890 -33.93 -7.07 2.53
CA ALA A 890 -32.71 -7.89 2.58
C ALA A 890 -32.47 -8.46 3.99
N VAL A 891 -32.63 -7.65 5.04
CA VAL A 891 -32.53 -8.11 6.43
C VAL A 891 -33.61 -9.17 6.72
N LEU A 892 -34.85 -8.94 6.29
CA LEU A 892 -35.95 -9.91 6.44
C LEU A 892 -35.66 -11.24 5.71
N LEU A 893 -35.10 -11.19 4.50
CA LEU A 893 -34.72 -12.37 3.72
C LEU A 893 -33.58 -13.14 4.37
N LEU A 894 -32.55 -12.45 4.86
CA LEU A 894 -31.41 -13.09 5.54
C LEU A 894 -31.85 -13.76 6.84
N VAL A 895 -32.72 -13.12 7.61
CA VAL A 895 -33.35 -13.74 8.80
C VAL A 895 -34.19 -14.95 8.38
N GLY A 896 -34.98 -14.86 7.30
CA GLY A 896 -35.76 -16.00 6.79
C GLY A 896 -34.91 -17.16 6.27
N VAL A 897 -33.78 -16.89 5.61
CA VAL A 897 -32.82 -17.91 5.16
C VAL A 897 -32.15 -18.59 6.35
N HIS A 898 -31.79 -17.82 7.39
CA HIS A 898 -31.22 -18.37 8.62
C HIS A 898 -32.15 -19.42 9.23
N GLU A 899 -33.46 -19.13 9.30
CA GLU A 899 -34.48 -20.06 9.80
C GLU A 899 -34.72 -21.27 8.87
N LEU A 900 -34.57 -21.11 7.54
CA LEU A 900 -34.84 -22.16 6.55
C LEU A 900 -33.64 -23.05 6.22
N ALA A 901 -32.41 -22.59 6.47
CA ALA A 901 -31.16 -23.30 6.19
C ALA A 901 -31.11 -24.76 6.67
N PRO A 902 -31.54 -25.12 7.90
CA PRO A 902 -31.49 -26.52 8.36
C PRO A 902 -32.31 -27.48 7.48
N THR A 903 -33.38 -27.01 6.83
CA THR A 903 -34.27 -27.82 5.99
C THR A 903 -33.66 -28.16 4.62
N VAL A 904 -32.85 -27.25 4.06
CA VAL A 904 -32.25 -27.41 2.71
C VAL A 904 -31.08 -28.41 2.71
N VAL A 905 -30.30 -28.43 3.80
CA VAL A 905 -29.14 -29.31 3.96
C VAL A 905 -29.55 -30.78 3.98
N GLN A 906 -30.74 -31.09 4.51
CA GLN A 906 -31.26 -32.46 4.58
C GLN A 906 -31.53 -33.07 3.19
N VAL A 907 -31.95 -32.26 2.20
CA VAL A 907 -32.31 -32.75 0.86
C VAL A 907 -31.07 -33.01 -0.01
N LEU A 908 -30.01 -32.22 0.14
CA LEU A 908 -28.78 -32.32 -0.66
C LEU A 908 -27.87 -33.49 -0.24
N GLY A 909 -28.13 -34.14 0.89
CA GLY A 909 -27.35 -35.28 1.38
C GLY A 909 -27.50 -36.57 0.56
N LEU A 910 -28.46 -36.63 -0.38
CA LEU A 910 -28.86 -37.86 -1.10
C LEU A 910 -28.11 -38.12 -2.42
N VAL A 911 -27.23 -37.21 -2.89
CA VAL A 911 -26.57 -37.31 -4.22
C VAL A 911 -25.03 -37.26 -4.10
N PRO A 912 -24.25 -38.06 -4.89
CA PRO A 912 -22.79 -37.94 -4.94
C PRO A 912 -22.35 -36.54 -5.35
N ARG A 913 -21.48 -35.92 -4.55
CA ARG A 913 -21.15 -34.48 -4.61
C ARG A 913 -20.62 -33.96 -5.96
N TRP A 914 -20.03 -34.82 -6.80
CA TRP A 914 -19.42 -34.41 -8.08
C TRP A 914 -20.41 -34.33 -9.26
N VAL A 915 -21.52 -35.08 -9.20
CA VAL A 915 -22.53 -35.17 -10.27
C VAL A 915 -23.26 -33.85 -10.53
N PRO A 916 -23.80 -33.14 -9.51
CA PRO A 916 -24.47 -31.86 -9.73
C PRO A 916 -23.48 -30.79 -10.24
N LEU A 917 -22.21 -30.86 -9.85
CA LEU A 917 -21.18 -29.93 -10.31
C LEU A 917 -20.84 -30.12 -11.81
N ALA A 918 -20.69 -31.36 -12.24
CA ALA A 918 -20.39 -31.71 -13.63
C ALA A 918 -21.57 -31.40 -14.57
N ALA A 919 -22.81 -31.70 -14.15
CA ALA A 919 -24.02 -31.41 -14.92
C ALA A 919 -24.19 -29.90 -15.17
N VAL A 920 -23.97 -29.08 -14.14
CA VAL A 920 -24.00 -27.61 -14.26
C VAL A 920 -22.91 -27.12 -15.23
N GLY A 921 -21.70 -27.67 -15.17
CA GLY A 921 -20.59 -27.28 -16.07
C GLY A 921 -20.86 -27.57 -17.54
N LEU A 922 -21.39 -28.76 -17.84
CA LEU A 922 -21.69 -29.21 -19.19
C LEU A 922 -22.86 -28.42 -19.81
N LEU A 923 -23.86 -28.09 -18.99
CA LEU A 923 -24.98 -27.22 -19.36
C LEU A 923 -24.48 -25.82 -19.76
N LEU A 924 -23.58 -25.22 -18.96
CA LEU A 924 -23.04 -23.88 -19.21
C LEU A 924 -22.20 -23.83 -20.49
N LEU A 925 -21.43 -24.87 -20.80
CA LEU A 925 -20.68 -24.98 -22.06
C LEU A 925 -21.60 -25.09 -23.29
N ALA A 926 -22.67 -25.89 -23.20
CA ALA A 926 -23.63 -26.05 -24.28
C ALA A 926 -24.40 -24.74 -24.56
N LEU A 927 -24.80 -24.01 -23.52
CA LEU A 927 -25.40 -22.67 -23.64
C LEU A 927 -24.42 -21.65 -24.23
N GLY A 928 -23.14 -21.70 -23.83
CA GLY A 928 -22.10 -20.83 -24.41
C GLY A 928 -21.89 -21.06 -25.91
N ALA A 929 -21.85 -22.32 -26.35
CA ALA A 929 -21.64 -22.69 -27.75
C ALA A 929 -22.83 -22.30 -28.65
N THR A 930 -24.06 -22.53 -28.19
CA THR A 930 -25.28 -22.17 -28.94
C THR A 930 -25.47 -20.66 -29.05
N TYR A 931 -25.07 -19.89 -28.03
CA TYR A 931 -25.08 -18.44 -28.07
C TYR A 931 -24.09 -17.87 -29.11
N GLU A 932 -22.88 -18.45 -29.22
CA GLU A 932 -21.88 -18.02 -30.21
C GLU A 932 -22.36 -18.24 -31.66
N GLN A 933 -23.03 -19.37 -31.90
CA GLN A 933 -23.59 -19.71 -33.19
C GLN A 933 -24.68 -18.72 -33.60
N ARG A 934 -25.64 -18.44 -32.71
CA ARG A 934 -26.72 -17.45 -32.94
C ARG A 934 -26.18 -16.04 -33.19
N LEU A 935 -25.13 -15.63 -32.47
CA LEU A 935 -24.54 -14.30 -32.63
C LEU A 935 -23.83 -14.13 -33.98
N ARG A 936 -23.23 -15.20 -34.53
CA ARG A 936 -22.65 -15.17 -35.88
C ARG A 936 -23.70 -15.16 -36.96
N ASP A 937 -24.76 -15.95 -36.83
CA ASP A 937 -25.86 -15.97 -37.79
C ASP A 937 -26.51 -14.58 -37.86
N ALA A 938 -26.72 -13.92 -36.72
CA ALA A 938 -27.19 -12.54 -36.66
C ALA A 938 -26.24 -11.52 -37.32
N ARG A 939 -24.91 -11.68 -37.15
CA ARG A 939 -23.92 -10.82 -37.82
C ARG A 939 -23.86 -11.07 -39.32
N ARG A 940 -23.98 -12.32 -39.77
CA ARG A 940 -23.99 -12.70 -41.19
C ARG A 940 -25.23 -12.13 -41.87
N LEU A 941 -26.40 -12.21 -41.22
CA LEU A 941 -27.64 -11.59 -41.68
C LEU A 941 -27.52 -10.06 -41.76
N ARG A 942 -26.97 -9.39 -40.72
CA ARG A 942 -26.70 -7.95 -40.80
C ARG A 942 -25.75 -7.56 -41.92
N ALA A 943 -24.71 -8.36 -42.17
CA ALA A 943 -23.74 -8.09 -43.24
C ALA A 943 -24.26 -8.39 -44.65
N VAL A 944 -25.33 -9.17 -44.78
CA VAL A 944 -26.06 -9.40 -46.04
C VAL A 944 -27.09 -8.30 -46.24
N LEU A 945 -27.84 -7.92 -45.20
CA LEU A 945 -28.80 -6.81 -45.25
C LEU A 945 -28.12 -5.47 -45.52
N GLY A 946 -26.97 -5.20 -44.91
CA GLY A 946 -26.15 -4.02 -45.19
C GLY A 946 -25.42 -4.02 -46.54
N ARG A 947 -25.61 -5.06 -47.36
CA ARG A 947 -25.17 -5.11 -48.77
C ARG A 947 -26.32 -4.99 -49.77
N LEU A 948 -27.57 -5.04 -49.30
CA LEU A 948 -28.79 -4.94 -50.10
C LEU A 948 -29.50 -3.59 -49.95
N GLY A 949 -29.07 -2.76 -49.00
CA GLY A 949 -29.37 -1.32 -48.93
C GLY A 949 -28.08 -0.54 -49.13
#